data_AF-A0A553R0Z0-F1
#
_entry.id   AF-A0A553R0Z0-F1
#
_cell.length_a   1.000
_cell.length_b   1.000
_cell.length_c   1.000
_cell.angle_alpha   90.00
_cell.angle_beta   90.00
_cell.angle_gamma   90.00
#
_symmetry.space_group_name_H-M   'P 1'
#
loop_
_entity.id
_entity.type
_entity.pdbx_description
1 polymer ?
#
loop_
_entity_poly.entity_id
_entity_poly.type
_entity_poly.pdbx_seq_one_letter_code
_entity_poly.pdbx_strand_id
1 'polypeptide(L)'
;MMNEYEESRPLLVNDEQTEDERSEQDLYLDKVKNGKLYMATFAAVLGPLSFGFVLGYSSPAIPELCRIQDPGLQLSQEEASWFGAVVTIGAALGGLLGGWVVDKTGRKLSIMFCAIPFIFGFTVIIAAQNHWMLYVGRVLTGLASGVTSLALYISEMAHERVRGTLGSCVQLMVVTGIMGAYITGLFLDWRWLAITSSIPPTLMLVSMCFMPETPRFLLSQGKRREAEEALRFLRGPDAPVEWECAGIEETYKNEEQSFRLADLRDPGVYKPLAIGVMMMLFQQFTGINAIMFYAETIFEQAHFKSSDVATVIVAATQVIFTAVAALIMDKAGRKLLLIFSGVTMCVSEAVFGVYFKLTVMKHTNSSLTTAQDLLTNQLPGDLAWLAVGSMGVFIAGFAIGWGPTPWLVMSEIFPTRVRGLGSALCVLTNWTCAFIVTKTFQNLMDAITSAGTFWMFSGLCALNVLFTVLFVPETKGKSLEEIQARFKGTYQTLLLCTSLAGTRGLMVQSPIEPQPNFDLEKFSGEWYRLALADESPLTAILRVHLKVSKGFLQPDPTGNVNLTMWTMRPYGCGISVYSYEKTDVPGEFIYFSKRHQMTKDVTIVETNYTDYSLVLKYKNMNKEYTQVALYGRSSTPRPDLIEKFRSFSLSLGFSEEAIITPNDIDPCPTLDSR
;
A
#
# COMPACT_ATOMS: atom_id res chain seq x y z
N MET A 1 -42.81 -15.47 47.59
CA MET A 1 -43.93 -14.66 47.08
C MET A 1 -43.31 -13.51 46.30
N MET A 2 -43.31 -13.62 44.99
CA MET A 2 -42.78 -12.63 44.05
C MET A 2 -44.01 -12.13 43.29
N ASN A 3 -44.30 -10.83 43.38
CA ASN A 3 -45.39 -10.19 42.65
C ASN A 3 -44.89 -9.71 41.29
N GLU A 4 -45.75 -9.93 40.30
CA GLU A 4 -45.74 -9.43 38.93
C GLU A 4 -45.88 -7.90 38.86
N TYR A 5 -45.22 -7.29 37.87
CA TYR A 5 -45.61 -6.07 37.15
C TYR A 5 -44.80 -6.14 35.83
N GLU A 6 -45.33 -6.66 34.72
CA GLU A 6 -46.30 -6.05 33.79
C GLU A 6 -45.71 -4.82 33.08
N GLU A 7 -44.98 -5.08 31.98
CA GLU A 7 -44.43 -4.06 31.08
C GLU A 7 -45.49 -3.75 30.00
N SER A 8 -46.13 -2.60 30.14
CA SER A 8 -47.17 -2.08 29.26
C SER A 8 -46.59 -1.16 28.18
N ARG A 9 -47.30 -1.12 27.05
CA ARG A 9 -47.08 -0.42 25.76
C ARG A 9 -46.38 0.96 25.78
N PRO A 10 -45.78 1.36 24.63
CA PRO A 10 -44.86 2.50 24.55
C PRO A 10 -45.59 3.85 24.66
N LEU A 11 -45.08 4.69 25.57
CA LEU A 11 -45.32 6.13 25.56
C LEU A 11 -44.31 6.77 24.60
N LEU A 12 -44.86 7.47 23.62
CA LEU A 12 -44.27 8.55 22.81
C LEU A 12 -42.88 9.00 23.30
N VAL A 13 -41.82 8.51 22.65
CA VAL A 13 -40.49 9.10 22.71
C VAL A 13 -40.38 10.07 21.54
N ASN A 14 -40.10 11.31 21.89
CA ASN A 14 -39.95 12.47 21.01
C ASN A 14 -39.03 12.19 19.80
N ASP A 15 -39.42 12.74 18.66
CA ASP A 15 -38.65 12.89 17.41
C ASP A 15 -37.41 13.82 17.57
N GLU A 16 -36.49 13.49 18.48
CA GLU A 16 -35.21 14.20 18.62
C GLU A 16 -33.97 13.28 18.73
N GLN A 17 -34.10 11.98 18.42
CA GLN A 17 -32.96 11.04 18.41
C GLN A 17 -32.80 10.32 17.07
N THR A 18 -32.49 11.09 16.02
CA THR A 18 -32.11 10.57 14.69
C THR A 18 -30.71 11.05 14.26
N GLU A 19 -29.79 11.30 15.21
CA GLU A 19 -28.44 11.81 14.89
C GLU A 19 -27.24 10.95 15.33
N ASP A 20 -27.39 9.79 15.99
CA ASP A 20 -26.22 9.09 16.59
C ASP A 20 -25.97 7.65 16.09
N GLU A 21 -25.91 7.47 14.76
CA GLU A 21 -25.26 6.31 14.12
C GLU A 21 -23.99 6.74 13.37
N ARG A 22 -23.04 7.39 14.07
CA ARG A 22 -21.66 7.54 13.57
C ARG A 22 -20.75 6.57 14.30
N SER A 23 -19.87 5.89 13.55
CA SER A 23 -18.75 5.14 14.12
C SER A 23 -17.98 6.03 15.11
N GLU A 24 -17.53 5.50 16.25
CA GLU A 24 -16.65 6.25 17.18
C GLU A 24 -15.44 6.86 16.44
N GLN A 25 -14.99 6.21 15.36
CA GLN A 25 -13.96 6.68 14.46
C GLN A 25 -14.39 7.92 13.65
N ASP A 26 -15.64 7.99 13.19
CA ASP A 26 -16.18 9.15 12.48
C ASP A 26 -16.40 10.35 13.42
N LEU A 27 -16.85 10.09 14.65
CA LEU A 27 -16.94 11.09 15.72
C LEU A 27 -15.56 11.65 16.12
N TYR A 28 -14.53 10.79 16.15
CA TYR A 28 -13.14 11.20 16.32
C TYR A 28 -12.70 12.08 15.14
N LEU A 29 -12.88 11.62 13.89
CA LEU A 29 -12.40 12.31 12.68
C LEU A 29 -13.03 13.69 12.47
N ASP A 30 -14.29 13.89 12.88
CA ASP A 30 -14.96 15.19 12.77
C ASP A 30 -14.45 16.24 13.77
N LYS A 31 -13.83 15.80 14.88
CA LYS A 31 -13.21 16.69 15.87
C LYS A 31 -11.74 17.01 15.56
N VAL A 32 -11.12 16.33 14.59
CA VAL A 32 -9.71 16.51 14.24
C VAL A 32 -9.48 17.82 13.46
N LYS A 33 -8.54 18.63 13.95
CA LYS A 33 -8.04 19.83 13.27
C LYS A 33 -6.68 19.55 12.62
N ASN A 34 -6.60 19.62 11.29
CA ASN A 34 -5.41 19.25 10.53
C ASN A 34 -4.34 20.35 10.37
N GLY A 35 -4.56 21.57 10.87
CA GLY A 35 -3.65 22.70 10.63
C GLY A 35 -2.20 22.45 11.11
N LYS A 36 -2.04 21.93 12.33
CA LYS A 36 -0.72 21.59 12.89
C LYS A 36 -0.10 20.35 12.23
N LEU A 37 -0.93 19.41 11.78
CA LEU A 37 -0.48 18.26 10.99
C LEU A 37 0.10 18.69 9.64
N TYR A 38 -0.53 19.64 8.94
CA TYR A 38 0.02 20.18 7.69
C TYR A 38 1.31 20.95 7.91
N MET A 39 1.44 21.69 9.02
CA MET A 39 2.71 22.35 9.38
C MET A 39 3.83 21.34 9.66
N ALA A 40 3.56 20.29 10.43
CA ALA A 40 4.53 19.22 10.67
C ALA A 40 4.90 18.49 9.37
N THR A 41 3.91 18.25 8.51
CA THR A 41 4.16 17.66 7.19
C THR A 41 5.02 18.57 6.32
N PHE A 42 4.74 19.88 6.29
CA PHE A 42 5.52 20.86 5.54
C PHE A 42 6.99 20.84 5.98
N ALA A 43 7.25 20.83 7.28
CA ALA A 43 8.61 20.71 7.82
C ALA A 43 9.30 19.41 7.37
N ALA A 44 8.56 18.28 7.34
CA ALA A 44 9.08 16.98 6.95
C ALA A 44 9.36 16.85 5.45
N VAL A 45 8.52 17.42 4.59
CA VAL A 45 8.67 17.30 3.13
C VAL A 45 9.82 18.15 2.56
N LEU A 46 10.39 19.07 3.34
CA LEU A 46 11.62 19.77 2.99
C LEU A 46 12.82 18.81 2.84
N GLY A 47 12.79 17.66 3.51
CA GLY A 47 13.78 16.60 3.33
C GLY A 47 13.73 15.99 1.92
N PRO A 48 12.59 15.41 1.49
CA PRO A 48 12.35 14.97 0.12
C PRO A 48 12.65 16.05 -0.92
N LEU A 49 12.32 17.31 -0.64
CA LEU A 49 12.70 18.44 -1.51
C LEU A 49 14.23 18.56 -1.65
N SER A 50 14.96 18.52 -0.53
CA SER A 50 16.44 18.54 -0.50
C SER A 50 17.04 17.37 -1.28
N PHE A 51 16.45 16.19 -1.14
CA PHE A 51 16.83 15.00 -1.90
C PHE A 51 16.63 15.21 -3.41
N GLY A 52 15.53 15.84 -3.82
CA GLY A 52 15.31 16.26 -5.20
C GLY A 52 16.40 17.19 -5.73
N PHE A 53 16.79 18.21 -4.95
CA PHE A 53 17.91 19.08 -5.31
C PHE A 53 19.22 18.31 -5.50
N VAL A 54 19.53 17.35 -4.62
CA VAL A 54 20.74 16.53 -4.72
C VAL A 54 20.76 15.67 -5.99
N LEU A 55 19.62 15.11 -6.39
CA LEU A 55 19.49 14.34 -7.63
C LEU A 55 19.62 15.24 -8.87
N GLY A 56 18.93 16.38 -8.88
CA GLY A 56 18.95 17.32 -10.00
C GLY A 56 20.27 18.08 -10.16
N TYR A 57 21.04 18.26 -9.09
CA TYR A 57 22.30 19.03 -9.09
C TYR A 57 23.31 18.54 -10.14
N SER A 58 23.40 17.23 -10.37
CA SER A 58 24.39 16.65 -11.29
C SER A 58 24.23 17.17 -12.73
N SER A 59 22.99 17.37 -13.19
CA SER A 59 22.73 17.66 -14.60
C SER A 59 23.36 18.97 -15.07
N PRO A 60 23.13 20.12 -14.42
CA PRO A 60 23.81 21.37 -14.78
C PRO A 60 25.26 21.43 -14.31
N ALA A 61 25.61 20.80 -13.18
CA ALA A 61 26.96 20.89 -12.65
C ALA A 61 28.00 20.11 -13.47
N ILE A 62 27.66 18.94 -14.04
CA ILE A 62 28.61 18.10 -14.78
C ILE A 62 29.15 18.80 -16.05
N PRO A 63 28.31 19.29 -16.98
CA PRO A 63 28.78 19.99 -18.17
C PRO A 63 29.64 21.21 -17.85
N GLU A 64 29.26 21.97 -16.81
CA GLU A 64 30.00 23.14 -16.37
C GLU A 64 31.37 22.77 -15.81
N LEU A 65 31.44 21.80 -14.88
CA LEU A 65 32.70 21.33 -14.28
C LEU A 65 33.67 20.72 -15.31
N CYS A 66 33.17 20.13 -16.40
CA CYS A 66 34.01 19.64 -17.50
C CYS A 66 34.62 20.77 -18.34
N ARG A 67 33.99 21.96 -18.38
CA ARG A 67 34.41 23.13 -19.19
C ARG A 67 35.32 24.11 -18.45
N ILE A 68 35.39 24.02 -17.13
CA ILE A 68 36.21 24.92 -16.30
C ILE A 68 37.70 24.79 -16.64
N GLN A 69 38.40 25.93 -16.67
CA GLN A 69 39.83 26.02 -17.01
C GLN A 69 40.77 25.76 -15.81
N ASP A 70 40.24 25.72 -14.59
CA ASP A 70 41.03 25.44 -13.39
C ASP A 70 41.38 23.94 -13.30
N PRO A 71 42.66 23.55 -13.42
CA PRO A 71 43.07 22.15 -13.45
C PRO A 71 42.79 21.38 -12.16
N GLY A 72 42.57 22.06 -11.03
CA GLY A 72 42.17 21.40 -9.77
C GLY A 72 40.70 20.99 -9.71
N LEU A 73 39.86 21.61 -10.54
CA LEU A 73 38.40 21.47 -10.54
C LEU A 73 37.82 20.92 -11.84
N GLN A 74 38.59 20.97 -12.93
CA GLN A 74 38.19 20.40 -14.21
C GLN A 74 38.03 18.88 -14.09
N LEU A 75 36.85 18.36 -14.44
CA LEU A 75 36.57 16.93 -14.42
C LEU A 75 36.78 16.32 -15.80
N SER A 76 37.55 15.23 -15.88
CA SER A 76 37.56 14.33 -17.03
C SER A 76 36.23 13.56 -17.14
N GLN A 77 35.97 12.93 -18.29
CA GLN A 77 34.74 12.14 -18.50
C GLN A 77 34.60 10.98 -17.49
N GLU A 78 35.71 10.35 -17.10
CA GLU A 78 35.70 9.34 -16.04
C GLU A 78 35.40 9.94 -14.67
N GLU A 79 36.00 11.07 -14.33
CA GLU A 79 35.77 11.77 -13.06
C GLU A 79 34.35 12.33 -12.94
N ALA A 80 33.79 12.87 -14.02
CA ALA A 80 32.39 13.27 -14.10
C ALA A 80 31.45 12.08 -13.87
N SER A 81 31.79 10.90 -14.40
CA SER A 81 31.01 9.69 -14.17
C SER A 81 31.02 9.24 -12.70
N TRP A 82 32.15 9.41 -12.02
CA TRP A 82 32.25 9.19 -10.57
C TRP A 82 31.47 10.25 -9.80
N PHE A 83 31.57 11.52 -10.16
CA PHE A 83 30.85 12.62 -9.53
C PHE A 83 29.33 12.40 -9.51
N GLY A 84 28.77 11.97 -10.64
CA GLY A 84 27.36 11.59 -10.75
C GLY A 84 27.01 10.35 -9.94
N ALA A 85 27.88 9.33 -9.91
CA ALA A 85 27.57 8.03 -9.32
C ALA A 85 27.79 7.95 -7.80
N VAL A 86 28.79 8.63 -7.21
CA VAL A 86 29.10 8.48 -5.77
C VAL A 86 27.97 8.92 -4.83
N VAL A 87 27.06 9.78 -5.29
CA VAL A 87 25.87 10.19 -4.54
C VAL A 87 24.95 9.00 -4.23
N THR A 88 24.85 8.02 -5.13
CA THR A 88 23.98 6.86 -4.95
C THR A 88 24.62 5.84 -4.02
N ILE A 89 25.97 5.74 -3.98
CA ILE A 89 26.68 5.00 -2.92
C ILE A 89 26.38 5.63 -1.55
N GLY A 90 26.47 6.96 -1.46
CA GLY A 90 26.08 7.68 -0.25
C GLY A 90 24.65 7.32 0.15
N ALA A 91 23.70 7.37 -0.78
CA ALA A 91 22.29 7.04 -0.53
C ALA A 91 22.06 5.58 -0.11
N ALA A 92 22.82 4.62 -0.68
CA ALA A 92 22.77 3.22 -0.27
C ALA A 92 23.21 3.06 1.21
N LEU A 93 24.35 3.65 1.58
CA LEU A 93 24.85 3.66 2.96
C LEU A 93 23.88 4.39 3.90
N GLY A 94 23.32 5.50 3.44
CA GLY A 94 22.35 6.30 4.16
C GLY A 94 21.05 5.53 4.44
N GLY A 95 20.56 4.76 3.49
CA GLY A 95 19.37 3.91 3.70
C GLY A 95 19.59 2.84 4.77
N LEU A 96 20.75 2.19 4.76
CA LEU A 96 21.11 1.17 5.75
C LEU A 96 21.29 1.75 7.15
N LEU A 97 22.05 2.84 7.27
CA LEU A 97 22.27 3.53 8.54
C LEU A 97 20.98 4.20 9.04
N GLY A 98 20.18 4.72 8.13
CA GLY A 98 18.93 5.41 8.41
C GLY A 98 17.93 4.53 9.15
N GLY A 99 17.76 3.27 8.74
CA GLY A 99 16.89 2.33 9.45
C GLY A 99 17.31 2.16 10.92
N TRP A 100 18.60 1.93 11.15
CA TRP A 100 19.13 1.77 12.52
C TRP A 100 19.03 3.05 13.36
N VAL A 101 19.31 4.22 12.78
CA VAL A 101 19.21 5.51 13.47
C VAL A 101 17.76 5.85 13.81
N VAL A 102 16.82 5.59 12.90
CA VAL A 102 15.37 5.85 13.09
C VAL A 102 14.77 5.00 14.21
N ASP A 103 15.19 3.74 14.32
CA ASP A 103 14.71 2.85 15.37
C ASP A 103 15.27 3.23 16.74
N LYS A 104 16.53 3.69 16.80
CA LYS A 104 17.20 4.00 18.07
C LYS A 104 16.93 5.42 18.60
N THR A 105 16.88 6.41 17.71
CA THR A 105 16.83 7.83 18.10
C THR A 105 15.46 8.47 17.92
N GLY A 106 14.53 7.83 17.20
CA GLY A 106 13.25 8.41 16.84
C GLY A 106 13.27 9.09 15.47
N ARG A 107 12.09 9.39 14.94
CA ARG A 107 11.93 9.83 13.55
C ARG A 107 12.29 11.31 13.40
N LYS A 108 11.88 12.17 14.33
CA LYS A 108 12.23 13.60 14.36
C LYS A 108 13.74 13.78 14.45
N LEU A 109 14.37 13.15 15.44
CA LEU A 109 15.82 13.31 15.65
C LEU A 109 16.62 12.75 14.47
N SER A 110 16.17 11.66 13.86
CA SER A 110 16.81 11.13 12.65
C SER A 110 16.80 12.12 11.49
N ILE A 111 15.66 12.78 11.22
CA ILE A 111 15.57 13.81 10.17
C ILE A 111 16.48 15.00 10.49
N MET A 112 16.54 15.43 11.76
CA MET A 112 17.43 16.51 12.20
C MET A 112 18.92 16.12 12.06
N PHE A 113 19.31 14.91 12.46
CA PHE A 113 20.67 14.41 12.27
C PHE A 113 21.05 14.28 10.80
N CYS A 114 20.09 14.06 9.90
CA CYS A 114 20.34 14.01 8.46
C CYS A 114 20.52 15.40 7.82
N ALA A 115 19.98 16.45 8.42
CA ALA A 115 20.25 17.81 7.95
C ALA A 115 21.75 18.16 8.04
N ILE A 116 22.46 17.60 9.04
CA ILE A 116 23.89 17.85 9.26
C ILE A 116 24.74 17.41 8.04
N PRO A 117 24.72 16.14 7.58
CA PRO A 117 25.45 15.73 6.39
C PRO A 117 24.95 16.41 5.10
N PHE A 118 23.68 16.82 5.01
CA PHE A 118 23.23 17.66 3.88
C PHE A 118 23.95 19.01 3.84
N ILE A 119 23.86 19.78 4.93
CA ILE A 119 24.44 21.13 5.02
C ILE A 119 25.96 21.05 4.90
N PHE A 120 26.59 20.11 5.62
CA PHE A 120 28.03 19.91 5.56
C PHE A 120 28.48 19.46 4.16
N GLY A 121 27.75 18.53 3.52
CA GLY A 121 28.05 18.07 2.17
C GLY A 121 28.02 19.20 1.14
N PHE A 122 26.97 20.03 1.15
CA PHE A 122 26.93 21.22 0.28
C PHE A 122 28.01 22.25 0.64
N THR A 123 28.32 22.45 1.92
CA THR A 123 29.40 23.36 2.34
C THR A 123 30.76 22.91 1.79
N VAL A 124 31.04 21.60 1.81
CA VAL A 124 32.27 21.04 1.21
C VAL A 124 32.29 21.25 -0.31
N ILE A 125 31.15 21.10 -1.00
CA ILE A 125 31.04 21.39 -2.44
C ILE A 125 31.31 22.88 -2.70
N ILE A 126 30.68 23.78 -1.95
CA ILE A 126 30.86 25.24 -2.10
C ILE A 126 32.34 25.62 -1.92
N ALA A 127 33.01 25.04 -0.92
CA ALA A 127 34.42 25.28 -0.62
C ALA A 127 35.39 24.46 -1.48
N ALA A 128 34.92 23.72 -2.50
CA ALA A 128 35.76 22.80 -3.24
C ALA A 128 36.86 23.53 -4.03
N GLN A 129 38.10 23.06 -3.80
CA GLN A 129 39.32 23.45 -4.51
C GLN A 129 39.96 22.28 -5.26
N ASN A 130 39.52 21.05 -4.98
CA ASN A 130 39.99 19.82 -5.61
C ASN A 130 38.80 18.91 -5.92
N HIS A 131 38.89 18.09 -6.97
CA HIS A 131 37.85 17.12 -7.33
C HIS A 131 37.49 16.13 -6.20
N TRP A 132 38.42 15.80 -5.30
CA TRP A 132 38.13 14.95 -4.12
C TRP A 132 37.12 15.59 -3.15
N MET A 133 37.14 16.92 -3.00
CA MET A 133 36.17 17.62 -2.15
C MET A 133 34.76 17.51 -2.74
N LEU A 134 34.64 17.56 -4.07
CA LEU A 134 33.39 17.34 -4.77
C LEU A 134 32.85 15.93 -4.48
N TYR A 135 33.69 14.90 -4.54
CA TYR A 135 33.26 13.52 -4.22
C TYR A 135 32.83 13.36 -2.76
N VAL A 136 33.59 13.90 -1.81
CA VAL A 136 33.24 13.84 -0.37
C VAL A 136 31.90 14.53 -0.13
N GLY A 137 31.69 15.71 -0.72
CA GLY A 137 30.42 16.43 -0.63
C GLY A 137 29.25 15.64 -1.23
N ARG A 138 29.44 14.98 -2.38
CA ARG A 138 28.42 14.13 -3.00
C ARG A 138 28.10 12.88 -2.18
N VAL A 139 29.09 12.24 -1.56
CA VAL A 139 28.86 11.11 -0.66
C VAL A 139 28.06 11.54 0.58
N LEU A 140 28.38 12.69 1.17
CA LEU A 140 27.67 13.22 2.35
C LEU A 140 26.23 13.62 2.04
N THR A 141 26.00 14.34 0.94
CA THR A 141 24.64 14.68 0.48
C THR A 141 23.84 13.44 0.09
N GLY A 142 24.49 12.42 -0.48
CA GLY A 142 23.92 11.10 -0.73
C GLY A 142 23.52 10.39 0.56
N LEU A 143 24.41 10.35 1.56
CA LEU A 143 24.16 9.75 2.87
C LEU A 143 22.88 10.32 3.51
N ALA A 144 22.76 11.65 3.50
CA ALA A 144 21.59 12.34 4.02
C ALA A 144 20.31 12.02 3.23
N SER A 145 20.43 11.93 1.91
CA SER A 145 19.33 11.57 1.00
C SER A 145 18.80 10.16 1.25
N GLY A 146 19.68 9.19 1.49
CA GLY A 146 19.33 7.80 1.77
C GLY A 146 18.47 7.65 3.02
N VAL A 147 18.82 8.34 4.11
CA VAL A 147 18.02 8.31 5.35
C VAL A 147 16.68 9.01 5.15
N THR A 148 16.67 10.13 4.44
CA THR A 148 15.46 10.93 4.19
C THR A 148 14.45 10.22 3.30
N SER A 149 14.92 9.32 2.43
CA SER A 149 14.08 8.50 1.53
C SER A 149 13.09 7.59 2.25
N LEU A 150 13.30 7.32 3.54
CA LEU A 150 12.41 6.45 4.32
C LEU A 150 11.05 7.11 4.62
N ALA A 151 10.97 8.45 4.64
CA ALA A 151 9.76 9.26 4.83
C ALA A 151 8.80 8.82 5.96
N LEU A 152 9.30 8.08 6.96
CA LEU A 152 8.48 7.41 7.98
C LEU A 152 7.68 8.39 8.84
N TYR A 153 8.26 9.55 9.12
CA TYR A 153 7.66 10.60 9.93
C TYR A 153 6.27 11.03 9.43
N ILE A 154 6.12 11.29 8.12
CA ILE A 154 4.85 11.72 7.53
C ILE A 154 3.81 10.61 7.64
N SER A 155 4.22 9.37 7.36
CA SER A 155 3.34 8.21 7.37
C SER A 155 2.85 7.80 8.76
N GLU A 156 3.61 8.11 9.82
CA GLU A 156 3.29 7.79 11.21
C GLU A 156 2.48 8.90 11.91
N MET A 157 2.54 10.14 11.42
CA MET A 157 1.78 11.27 11.99
C MET A 157 0.41 11.46 11.34
N ALA A 158 0.26 11.02 10.09
CA ALA A 158 -0.99 11.12 9.36
C ALA A 158 -2.04 10.15 9.91
N HIS A 159 -3.27 10.62 10.08
CA HIS A 159 -4.42 9.75 10.31
C HIS A 159 -4.90 9.14 8.99
N GLU A 160 -5.69 8.06 9.06
CA GLU A 160 -6.04 7.20 7.92
C GLU A 160 -6.61 7.96 6.72
N ARG A 161 -7.47 8.97 6.96
CA ARG A 161 -8.13 9.76 5.90
C ARG A 161 -7.17 10.57 5.02
N VAL A 162 -6.08 11.09 5.58
CA VAL A 162 -5.14 11.98 4.87
C VAL A 162 -3.79 11.31 4.57
N ARG A 163 -3.55 10.10 5.10
CA ARG A 163 -2.26 9.40 5.00
C ARG A 163 -1.82 9.17 3.55
N GLY A 164 -2.75 8.80 2.67
CA GLY A 164 -2.47 8.63 1.24
C GLY A 164 -1.98 9.94 0.60
N THR A 165 -2.75 11.02 0.77
CA THR A 165 -2.42 12.35 0.22
C THR A 165 -1.09 12.89 0.74
N LEU A 166 -0.83 12.78 2.04
CA LEU A 166 0.44 13.22 2.63
C LEU A 166 1.61 12.34 2.18
N GLY A 167 1.38 11.04 1.95
CA GLY A 167 2.36 10.15 1.33
C GLY A 167 2.72 10.57 -0.09
N SER A 168 1.73 10.90 -0.92
CA SER A 168 1.96 11.39 -2.29
C SER A 168 2.75 12.71 -2.34
N CYS A 169 2.62 13.57 -1.33
CA CYS A 169 3.38 14.82 -1.23
C CYS A 169 4.89 14.57 -1.17
N VAL A 170 5.35 13.44 -0.62
CA VAL A 170 6.78 13.10 -0.56
C VAL A 170 7.38 13.05 -1.95
N GLN A 171 6.81 12.22 -2.84
CA GLN A 171 7.31 12.08 -4.20
C GLN A 171 7.20 13.39 -4.98
N LEU A 172 6.09 14.11 -4.80
CA LEU A 172 5.87 15.40 -5.45
C LEU A 172 6.97 16.42 -5.07
N MET A 173 7.42 16.41 -3.82
CA MET A 173 8.49 17.31 -3.35
C MET A 173 9.87 16.90 -3.88
N VAL A 174 10.13 15.60 -4.07
CA VAL A 174 11.35 15.14 -4.76
C VAL A 174 11.42 15.70 -6.18
N VAL A 175 10.36 15.51 -6.97
CA VAL A 175 10.36 15.99 -8.38
C VAL A 175 10.35 17.51 -8.47
N THR A 176 9.71 18.19 -7.51
CA THR A 176 9.76 19.66 -7.40
C THR A 176 11.18 20.13 -7.07
N GLY A 177 11.93 19.39 -6.25
CA GLY A 177 13.33 19.69 -5.95
C GLY A 177 14.24 19.52 -7.16
N ILE A 178 14.01 18.48 -7.97
CA ILE A 178 14.76 18.29 -9.22
C ILE A 178 14.48 19.44 -10.20
N MET A 179 13.20 19.81 -10.38
CA MET A 179 12.82 20.96 -11.19
C MET A 179 13.45 22.25 -10.66
N GLY A 180 13.46 22.44 -9.34
CA GLY A 180 14.12 23.56 -8.67
C GLY A 180 15.60 23.63 -9.02
N ALA A 181 16.34 22.51 -8.94
CA ALA A 181 17.75 22.44 -9.30
C ALA A 181 18.00 22.82 -10.76
N TYR A 182 17.18 22.33 -11.70
CA TYR A 182 17.33 22.68 -13.12
C TYR A 182 17.03 24.16 -13.39
N ILE A 183 15.98 24.72 -12.78
CA ILE A 183 15.65 26.15 -12.91
C ILE A 183 16.79 27.01 -12.36
N THR A 184 17.31 26.68 -11.17
CA THR A 184 18.44 27.43 -10.60
C THR A 184 19.71 27.26 -11.43
N GLY A 185 19.92 26.10 -12.05
CA GLY A 185 21.04 25.82 -12.94
C GLY A 185 21.02 26.65 -14.23
N LEU A 186 19.88 27.21 -14.64
CA LEU A 186 19.82 28.13 -15.79
C LEU A 186 20.54 29.46 -15.54
N PHE A 187 20.60 29.90 -14.29
CA PHE A 187 21.01 31.27 -13.93
C PHE A 187 22.23 31.32 -13.01
N LEU A 188 22.60 30.20 -12.39
CA LEU A 188 23.61 30.15 -11.34
C LEU A 188 24.70 29.13 -11.68
N ASP A 189 25.95 29.51 -11.45
CA ASP A 189 27.09 28.61 -11.52
C ASP A 189 26.98 27.48 -10.48
N TRP A 190 27.68 26.37 -10.70
CA TRP A 190 27.67 25.19 -9.80
C TRP A 190 27.88 25.52 -8.31
N ARG A 191 28.70 26.51 -7.95
CA ARG A 191 28.89 26.94 -6.54
C ARG A 191 27.64 27.61 -5.97
N TRP A 192 27.04 28.52 -6.73
CA TRP A 192 25.81 29.21 -6.32
C TRP A 192 24.61 28.26 -6.30
N LEU A 193 24.57 27.31 -7.24
CA LEU A 193 23.64 26.20 -7.23
C LEU A 193 23.77 25.32 -5.97
N ALA A 194 24.99 25.10 -5.47
CA ALA A 194 25.21 24.37 -4.23
C ALA A 194 24.73 25.18 -3.01
N ILE A 195 24.92 26.51 -3.02
CA ILE A 195 24.37 27.42 -1.99
C ILE A 195 22.84 27.33 -1.96
N THR A 196 22.17 27.45 -3.12
CA THR A 196 20.70 27.35 -3.17
C THR A 196 20.20 25.98 -2.72
N SER A 197 20.93 24.92 -3.06
CA SER A 197 20.59 23.55 -2.66
C SER A 197 20.76 23.30 -1.15
N SER A 198 21.53 24.15 -0.44
CA SER A 198 21.67 24.09 1.02
C SER A 198 20.52 24.75 1.80
N ILE A 199 19.66 25.53 1.12
CA ILE A 199 18.55 26.26 1.75
C ILE A 199 17.46 25.30 2.27
N PRO A 200 16.92 24.36 1.47
CA PRO A 200 15.90 23.42 1.96
C PRO A 200 16.30 22.60 3.20
N PRO A 201 17.51 21.99 3.29
CA PRO A 201 17.87 21.21 4.48
C PRO A 201 18.12 22.10 5.71
N THR A 202 18.57 23.34 5.52
CA THR A 202 18.69 24.31 6.63
C THR A 202 17.32 24.71 7.17
N LEU A 203 16.37 24.99 6.29
CA LEU A 203 14.99 25.29 6.67
C LEU A 203 14.31 24.09 7.34
N MET A 204 14.60 22.87 6.85
CA MET A 204 14.13 21.63 7.46
C MET A 204 14.61 21.50 8.91
N LEU A 205 15.90 21.73 9.16
CA LEU A 205 16.50 21.64 10.50
C LEU A 205 15.82 22.59 11.48
N VAL A 206 15.66 23.86 11.07
CA VAL A 206 15.02 24.89 11.91
C VAL A 206 13.54 24.57 12.16
N SER A 207 12.82 24.17 11.12
CA SER A 207 11.38 23.88 11.21
C SER A 207 11.11 22.67 12.09
N MET A 208 11.96 21.63 12.02
CA MET A 208 11.82 20.42 12.82
C MET A 208 12.04 20.64 14.32
N CYS A 209 12.83 21.64 14.73
CA CYS A 209 13.00 21.96 16.15
C CYS A 209 11.67 22.17 16.88
N PHE A 210 10.68 22.77 16.18
CA PHE A 210 9.37 23.11 16.72
C PHE A 210 8.32 22.00 16.62
N MET A 211 8.63 20.88 15.94
CA MET A 211 7.67 19.79 15.74
C MET A 211 7.81 18.69 16.80
N PRO A 212 6.74 17.96 17.15
CA PRO A 212 6.82 16.83 18.08
C PRO A 212 7.43 15.58 17.43
N GLU A 213 7.82 14.61 18.25
CA GLU A 213 8.20 13.26 17.79
C GLU A 213 6.94 12.44 17.43
N THR A 214 7.09 11.34 16.68
CA THR A 214 5.95 10.53 16.25
C THR A 214 5.28 9.82 17.44
N PRO A 215 3.93 9.84 17.54
CA PRO A 215 3.21 9.17 18.62
C PRO A 215 3.54 7.68 18.73
N ARG A 216 3.69 7.01 17.58
CA ARG A 216 4.06 5.58 17.52
C ARG A 216 5.42 5.30 18.17
N PHE A 217 6.43 6.13 17.90
CA PHE A 217 7.74 5.97 18.52
C PHE A 217 7.72 6.25 20.03
N LEU A 218 6.97 7.26 20.47
CA LEU A 218 6.82 7.57 21.89
C LEU A 218 6.13 6.42 22.65
N LEU A 219 5.09 5.83 22.05
CA LEU A 219 4.42 4.65 22.61
C LEU A 219 5.32 3.42 22.63
N SER A 220 6.14 3.18 21.59
CA SER A 220 7.09 2.06 21.59
C SER A 220 8.19 2.20 22.65
N GLN A 221 8.48 3.41 23.09
CA GLN A 221 9.41 3.70 24.20
C GLN A 221 8.72 3.70 25.58
N GLY A 222 7.43 3.35 25.66
CA GLY A 222 6.64 3.37 26.90
C GLY A 222 6.29 4.78 27.40
N LYS A 223 6.52 5.83 26.61
CA LYS A 223 6.30 7.23 26.98
C LYS A 223 4.90 7.70 26.61
N ARG A 224 3.87 7.08 27.21
CA ARG A 224 2.46 7.35 26.86
C ARG A 224 2.04 8.81 27.01
N ARG A 225 2.47 9.49 28.08
CA ARG A 225 2.11 10.90 28.33
C ARG A 225 2.64 11.83 27.23
N GLU A 226 3.89 11.64 26.80
CA GLU A 226 4.48 12.42 25.70
C GLU A 226 3.74 12.13 24.37
N ALA A 227 3.31 10.89 24.15
CA ALA A 227 2.54 10.51 22.96
C ALA A 227 1.15 11.17 22.91
N GLU A 228 0.46 11.24 24.04
CA GLU A 228 -0.83 11.94 24.15
C GLU A 228 -0.67 13.45 23.92
N GLU A 229 0.38 14.08 24.45
CA GLU A 229 0.71 15.49 24.18
C GLU A 229 1.00 15.73 22.68
N ALA A 230 1.77 14.84 22.05
CA ALA A 230 2.05 14.90 20.62
C ALA A 230 0.77 14.74 19.78
N LEU A 231 -0.13 13.81 20.13
CA LEU A 231 -1.41 13.65 19.44
C LEU A 231 -2.33 14.85 19.63
N ARG A 232 -2.42 15.43 20.84
CA ARG A 232 -3.19 16.68 21.08
C ARG A 232 -2.63 17.84 20.28
N PHE A 233 -1.31 17.91 20.10
CA PHE A 233 -0.69 18.88 19.20
C PHE A 233 -1.13 18.65 17.74
N LEU A 234 -1.18 17.40 17.27
CA LEU A 234 -1.46 17.09 15.85
C LEU A 234 -2.93 17.11 15.47
N ARG A 235 -3.81 16.66 16.38
CA ARG A 235 -5.26 16.50 16.15
C ARG A 235 -6.07 17.66 16.71
N GLY A 236 -5.50 18.46 17.60
CA GLY A 236 -6.19 19.51 18.33
C GLY A 236 -6.59 19.07 19.75
N PRO A 237 -6.98 20.03 20.62
CA PRO A 237 -7.22 19.78 22.04
C PRO A 237 -8.49 18.96 22.32
N ASP A 238 -9.45 18.95 21.39
CA ASP A 238 -10.80 18.38 21.58
C ASP A 238 -10.93 16.93 21.04
N ALA A 239 -9.87 16.40 20.42
CA ALA A 239 -9.87 15.07 19.83
C ALA A 239 -9.64 13.99 20.91
N PRO A 240 -10.43 12.89 20.94
CA PRO A 240 -10.22 11.79 21.89
C PRO A 240 -8.97 10.99 21.50
N VAL A 241 -7.82 11.42 22.01
CA VAL A 241 -6.49 10.87 21.69
C VAL A 241 -6.22 9.53 22.38
N GLU A 242 -6.94 9.24 23.47
CA GLU A 242 -6.79 8.02 24.26
C GLU A 242 -7.19 6.77 23.44
N TRP A 243 -8.19 6.89 22.57
CA TRP A 243 -8.61 5.82 21.65
C TRP A 243 -7.53 5.50 20.62
N GLU A 244 -6.93 6.51 19.98
CA GLU A 244 -5.86 6.33 18.99
C GLU A 244 -4.60 5.74 19.64
N CYS A 245 -4.25 6.19 20.86
CA CYS A 245 -3.17 5.59 21.65
C CYS A 245 -3.40 4.11 21.93
N ALA A 246 -4.62 3.73 22.35
CA ALA A 246 -4.95 2.33 22.64
C ALA A 246 -4.84 1.44 21.40
N GLY A 247 -5.32 1.89 20.23
CA GLY A 247 -5.20 1.15 18.97
C GLY A 247 -3.75 0.96 18.52
N ILE A 248 -2.88 1.97 18.71
CA ILE A 248 -1.45 1.86 18.41
C ILE A 248 -0.77 0.85 19.34
N GLU A 249 -1.07 0.86 20.64
CA GLU A 249 -0.50 -0.07 21.61
C GLU A 249 -0.92 -1.53 21.35
N GLU A 250 -2.18 -1.75 20.95
CA GLU A 250 -2.67 -3.07 20.55
C GLU A 250 -1.91 -3.61 19.33
N THR A 251 -1.67 -2.74 18.33
CA THR A 251 -0.87 -3.08 17.16
C THR A 251 0.56 -3.46 17.56
N TYR A 252 1.17 -2.72 18.49
CA TYR A 252 2.52 -3.01 18.99
C TYR A 252 2.62 -4.35 19.72
N LYS A 253 1.64 -4.68 20.59
CA LYS A 253 1.57 -5.98 21.28
C LYS A 253 1.46 -7.15 20.31
N ASN A 254 0.79 -6.95 19.18
CA ASN A 254 0.71 -7.95 18.11
C ASN A 254 2.00 -8.05 17.27
N GLU A 255 2.81 -6.97 17.22
CA GLU A 255 4.09 -6.89 16.51
C GLU A 255 5.30 -7.41 17.31
N GLU A 256 5.17 -7.63 18.63
CA GLU A 256 6.23 -8.14 19.54
C GLU A 256 6.75 -9.57 19.22
N GLN A 257 6.25 -10.22 18.17
CA GLN A 257 6.85 -11.45 17.66
C GLN A 257 8.18 -11.14 16.96
N SER A 258 9.28 -11.23 17.72
CA SER A 258 10.65 -11.03 17.26
C SER A 258 10.94 -11.76 15.94
N PHE A 259 11.44 -11.03 14.95
CA PHE A 259 11.95 -11.58 13.69
C PHE A 259 13.06 -12.61 13.95
N ARG A 260 12.90 -13.82 13.43
CA ARG A 260 13.99 -14.82 13.36
C ARG A 260 14.45 -14.94 11.91
N LEU A 261 15.76 -15.04 11.67
CA LEU A 261 16.28 -15.26 10.31
C LEU A 261 15.69 -16.50 9.62
N ALA A 262 15.21 -17.48 10.40
CA ALA A 262 14.50 -18.66 9.89
C ALA A 262 13.16 -18.32 9.19
N ASP A 263 12.54 -17.19 9.54
CA ASP A 263 11.26 -16.75 8.96
C ASP A 263 11.40 -16.30 7.50
N LEU A 264 12.63 -16.00 7.06
CA LEU A 264 12.93 -15.70 5.65
C LEU A 264 12.70 -16.90 4.72
N ARG A 265 12.59 -18.12 5.27
CA ARG A 265 12.30 -19.33 4.49
C ARG A 265 10.80 -19.54 4.24
N ASP A 266 9.92 -18.78 4.89
CA ASP A 266 8.47 -18.84 4.67
C ASP A 266 8.11 -18.31 3.26
N PRO A 267 7.36 -19.07 2.43
CA PRO A 267 6.77 -18.59 1.19
C PRO A 267 5.98 -17.28 1.27
N GLY A 268 5.37 -16.99 2.42
CA GLY A 268 4.70 -15.72 2.70
C GLY A 268 5.65 -14.53 2.86
N VAL A 269 6.96 -14.77 3.03
CA VAL A 269 7.99 -13.74 3.27
C VAL A 269 8.91 -13.60 2.06
N TYR A 270 9.50 -14.69 1.56
CA TYR A 270 10.49 -14.58 0.48
C TYR A 270 9.89 -14.16 -0.86
N LYS A 271 8.63 -14.54 -1.16
CA LYS A 271 7.97 -14.16 -2.43
C LYS A 271 7.71 -12.66 -2.51
N PRO A 272 7.08 -12.00 -1.50
CA PRO A 272 7.00 -10.54 -1.47
C PRO A 272 8.39 -9.89 -1.55
N LEU A 273 9.36 -10.39 -0.78
CA LEU A 273 10.72 -9.84 -0.74
C LEU A 273 11.39 -9.87 -2.12
N ALA A 274 11.32 -11.01 -2.81
CA ALA A 274 11.85 -11.16 -4.16
C ALA A 274 11.17 -10.21 -5.15
N ILE A 275 9.84 -10.05 -5.07
CA ILE A 275 9.10 -9.10 -5.92
C ILE A 275 9.56 -7.67 -5.64
N GLY A 276 9.64 -7.26 -4.37
CA GLY A 276 10.08 -5.91 -3.99
C GLY A 276 11.50 -5.59 -4.47
N VAL A 277 12.44 -6.52 -4.27
CA VAL A 277 13.84 -6.38 -4.73
C VAL A 277 13.91 -6.29 -6.27
N MET A 278 13.17 -7.15 -6.98
CA MET A 278 13.14 -7.13 -8.45
C MET A 278 12.48 -5.86 -9.00
N MET A 279 11.44 -5.34 -8.34
CA MET A 279 10.82 -4.07 -8.72
C MET A 279 11.81 -2.91 -8.61
N MET A 280 12.61 -2.84 -7.54
CA MET A 280 13.65 -1.81 -7.38
C MET A 280 14.77 -1.95 -8.40
N LEU A 281 15.16 -3.20 -8.71
CA LEU A 281 16.13 -3.50 -9.76
C LEU A 281 15.62 -2.97 -11.12
N PHE A 282 14.43 -3.37 -11.53
CA PHE A 282 13.87 -2.97 -12.83
C PHE A 282 13.60 -1.47 -12.92
N GLN A 283 13.18 -0.82 -11.83
CA GLN A 283 13.01 0.64 -11.79
C GLN A 283 14.31 1.35 -12.22
N GLN A 284 15.47 0.88 -11.75
CA GLN A 284 16.77 1.51 -12.04
C GLN A 284 17.33 1.15 -13.40
N PHE A 285 17.15 -0.10 -13.84
CA PHE A 285 17.59 -0.57 -15.15
C PHE A 285 16.81 0.04 -16.32
N THR A 286 15.73 0.77 -16.06
CA THR A 286 15.11 1.67 -17.05
C THR A 286 15.99 2.86 -17.44
N GLY A 287 17.13 3.09 -16.77
CA GLY A 287 18.03 4.19 -17.13
C GLY A 287 17.61 5.55 -16.57
N ILE A 288 16.50 5.65 -15.82
CA ILE A 288 15.96 6.92 -15.32
C ILE A 288 16.99 7.79 -14.58
N ASN A 289 17.80 7.23 -13.68
CA ASN A 289 18.79 8.01 -12.94
C ASN A 289 19.93 8.51 -13.83
N ALA A 290 20.35 7.73 -14.83
CA ALA A 290 21.32 8.21 -15.81
C ALA A 290 20.73 9.33 -16.68
N ILE A 291 19.50 9.13 -17.15
CA ILE A 291 18.76 10.15 -17.91
C ILE A 291 18.62 11.45 -17.12
N MET A 292 18.30 11.38 -15.83
CA MET A 292 18.16 12.55 -14.98
C MET A 292 19.52 13.20 -14.68
N PHE A 293 20.56 12.44 -14.35
CA PHE A 293 21.85 13.02 -13.95
C PHE A 293 22.64 13.59 -15.12
N TYR A 294 22.43 13.08 -16.34
CA TYR A 294 23.08 13.54 -17.56
C TYR A 294 22.10 14.22 -18.51
N ALA A 295 20.92 14.69 -18.03
CA ALA A 295 19.87 15.24 -18.90
C ALA A 295 20.41 16.34 -19.82
N GLU A 296 21.16 17.29 -19.25
CA GLU A 296 21.76 18.39 -20.02
C GLU A 296 22.80 17.88 -21.01
N THR A 297 23.71 17.00 -20.58
CA THR A 297 24.70 16.36 -21.46
C THR A 297 24.05 15.61 -22.62
N ILE A 298 22.93 14.91 -22.38
CA ILE A 298 22.18 14.19 -23.42
C ILE A 298 21.60 15.17 -24.44
N PHE A 299 21.03 16.29 -24.00
CA PHE A 299 20.51 17.32 -24.91
C PHE A 299 21.62 18.07 -25.66
N GLU A 300 22.78 18.28 -25.04
CA GLU A 300 23.97 18.83 -25.71
C GLU A 300 24.48 17.89 -26.81
N GLN A 301 24.55 16.58 -26.53
CA GLN A 301 24.90 15.55 -27.52
C GLN A 301 23.86 15.43 -28.64
N ALA A 302 22.60 15.76 -28.37
CA ALA A 302 21.54 15.88 -29.37
C ALA A 302 21.63 17.19 -30.20
N HIS A 303 22.66 18.01 -29.99
CA HIS A 303 22.87 19.31 -30.64
C HIS A 303 21.71 20.30 -30.43
N PHE A 304 21.03 20.21 -29.29
CA PHE A 304 19.98 21.15 -28.93
C PHE A 304 20.62 22.44 -28.39
N LYS A 305 20.39 23.58 -29.05
CA LYS A 305 21.03 24.87 -28.70
C LYS A 305 20.65 25.41 -27.31
N SER A 306 19.58 24.91 -26.70
CA SER A 306 19.09 25.30 -25.37
C SER A 306 18.84 24.06 -24.51
N SER A 307 19.90 23.25 -24.31
CA SER A 307 19.87 22.00 -23.54
C SER A 307 19.37 22.21 -22.11
N ASP A 308 19.77 23.32 -21.51
CA ASP A 308 19.36 23.87 -20.23
C ASP A 308 17.83 24.04 -20.15
N VAL A 309 17.20 24.75 -21.11
CA VAL A 309 15.74 24.96 -21.15
C VAL A 309 14.99 23.64 -21.40
N ALA A 310 15.55 22.75 -22.23
CA ALA A 310 14.96 21.44 -22.47
C ALA A 310 14.89 20.58 -21.20
N THR A 311 15.94 20.61 -20.36
CA THR A 311 15.93 19.89 -19.07
C THR A 311 14.82 20.38 -18.16
N VAL A 312 14.58 21.70 -18.11
CA VAL A 312 13.52 22.31 -17.29
C VAL A 312 12.13 21.93 -17.79
N ILE A 313 11.89 21.92 -19.10
CA ILE A 313 10.60 21.48 -19.69
C ILE A 313 10.30 20.03 -19.29
N VAL A 314 11.32 19.18 -19.35
CA VAL A 314 11.22 17.77 -18.98
C VAL A 314 10.93 17.60 -17.47
N ALA A 315 11.60 18.37 -16.61
CA ALA A 315 11.32 18.34 -15.16
C ALA A 315 9.93 18.90 -14.82
N ALA A 316 9.47 19.95 -15.51
CA ALA A 316 8.12 20.46 -15.35
C ALA A 316 7.07 19.41 -15.74
N THR A 317 7.33 18.68 -16.83
CA THR A 317 6.51 17.52 -17.24
C THR A 317 6.46 16.47 -16.12
N GLN A 318 7.61 16.16 -15.50
CA GLN A 318 7.67 15.22 -14.38
C GLN A 318 6.80 15.64 -13.19
N VAL A 319 6.84 16.92 -12.79
CA VAL A 319 6.02 17.45 -11.68
C VAL A 319 4.53 17.31 -11.99
N ILE A 320 4.10 17.72 -13.20
CA ILE A 320 2.70 17.65 -13.61
C ILE A 320 2.20 16.20 -13.60
N PHE A 321 2.95 15.28 -14.22
CA PHE A 321 2.52 13.88 -14.31
C PHE A 321 2.61 13.15 -12.97
N THR A 322 3.50 13.54 -12.06
CA THR A 322 3.54 13.01 -10.68
C THR A 322 2.32 13.45 -9.88
N ALA A 323 1.88 14.71 -10.04
CA ALA A 323 0.64 15.19 -9.42
C ALA A 323 -0.58 14.45 -9.97
N VAL A 324 -0.64 14.23 -11.29
CA VAL A 324 -1.68 13.41 -11.93
C VAL A 324 -1.64 11.97 -11.42
N ALA A 325 -0.45 11.37 -11.29
CA ALA A 325 -0.27 10.02 -10.75
C ALA A 325 -0.89 9.89 -9.36
N ALA A 326 -0.63 10.86 -8.48
CA ALA A 326 -1.19 10.87 -7.12
C ALA A 326 -2.73 10.84 -7.12
N LEU A 327 -3.39 11.54 -8.06
CA LEU A 327 -4.85 11.55 -8.17
C LEU A 327 -5.43 10.26 -8.78
N ILE A 328 -4.67 9.61 -9.66
CA ILE A 328 -5.12 8.41 -10.40
C ILE A 328 -4.81 7.11 -9.62
N MET A 329 -3.76 7.10 -8.79
CA MET A 329 -3.24 5.91 -8.12
C MET A 329 -4.28 5.14 -7.30
N ASP A 330 -5.15 5.86 -6.61
CA ASP A 330 -6.22 5.26 -5.81
C ASP A 330 -7.36 4.70 -6.67
N LYS A 331 -7.52 5.19 -7.91
CA LYS A 331 -8.60 4.78 -8.83
C LYS A 331 -8.20 3.67 -9.80
N ALA A 332 -7.02 3.72 -10.40
CA ALA A 332 -6.65 2.83 -11.52
C ALA A 332 -6.12 1.43 -11.12
N GLY A 333 -5.63 1.27 -9.88
CA GLY A 333 -4.94 0.04 -9.46
C GLY A 333 -3.45 0.07 -9.75
N ARG A 334 -2.66 -0.60 -8.90
CA ARG A 334 -1.19 -0.49 -8.92
C ARG A 334 -0.59 -1.25 -10.10
N LYS A 335 -1.13 -2.43 -10.42
CA LYS A 335 -0.60 -3.27 -11.51
C LYS A 335 -0.85 -2.63 -12.88
N LEU A 336 -2.04 -2.07 -13.09
CA LEU A 336 -2.39 -1.42 -14.35
C LEU A 336 -1.50 -0.20 -14.64
N LEU A 337 -1.24 0.62 -13.60
CA LEU A 337 -0.35 1.78 -13.72
C LEU A 337 1.09 1.39 -14.06
N LEU A 338 1.63 0.34 -13.45
CA LEU A 338 2.97 -0.18 -13.76
C LEU A 338 3.08 -0.70 -15.20
N ILE A 339 2.04 -1.38 -15.71
CA ILE A 339 2.03 -1.89 -17.09
C ILE A 339 1.96 -0.72 -18.08
N PHE A 340 1.00 0.19 -17.89
CA PHE A 340 0.84 1.35 -18.78
C PHE A 340 2.10 2.21 -18.81
N SER A 341 2.64 2.57 -17.65
CA SER A 341 3.89 3.33 -17.56
C SER A 341 5.07 2.61 -18.21
N GLY A 342 5.23 1.30 -17.97
CA GLY A 342 6.31 0.52 -18.55
C GLY A 342 6.23 0.45 -20.08
N VAL A 343 5.03 0.33 -20.66
CA VAL A 343 4.83 0.37 -22.11
C VAL A 343 5.15 1.76 -22.66
N THR A 344 4.67 2.82 -22.01
CA THR A 344 5.00 4.21 -22.40
C THR A 344 6.50 4.45 -22.40
N MET A 345 7.19 4.04 -21.33
CA MET A 345 8.64 4.15 -21.22
C MET A 345 9.36 3.39 -22.34
N CYS A 346 9.01 2.11 -22.54
CA CYS A 346 9.58 1.26 -23.58
C CYS A 346 9.48 1.89 -24.98
N VAL A 347 8.29 2.37 -25.35
CA VAL A 347 8.04 2.99 -26.66
C VAL A 347 8.81 4.31 -26.78
N SER A 348 8.81 5.13 -25.75
CA SER A 348 9.48 6.43 -25.77
C SER A 348 11.00 6.32 -25.92
N GLU A 349 11.65 5.37 -25.24
CA GLU A 349 13.09 5.12 -25.38
C GLU A 349 13.45 4.53 -26.74
N ALA A 350 12.60 3.67 -27.30
CA ALA A 350 12.78 3.15 -28.64
C ALA A 350 12.78 4.29 -29.68
N VAL A 351 11.82 5.22 -29.56
CA VAL A 351 11.74 6.42 -30.41
C VAL A 351 12.95 7.33 -30.20
N PHE A 352 13.41 7.50 -28.96
CA PHE A 352 14.58 8.31 -28.65
C PHE A 352 15.88 7.72 -29.24
N GLY A 353 16.04 6.39 -29.19
CA GLY A 353 17.14 5.70 -29.87
C GLY A 353 17.10 5.85 -31.40
N VAL A 354 15.89 5.82 -32.00
CA VAL A 354 15.70 6.11 -33.43
C VAL A 354 16.11 7.55 -33.76
N TYR A 355 15.75 8.53 -32.93
CA TYR A 355 16.19 9.91 -33.10
C TYR A 355 17.73 10.01 -33.16
N PHE A 356 18.43 9.44 -32.19
CA PHE A 356 19.91 9.44 -32.17
C PHE A 356 20.50 8.78 -33.42
N LYS A 357 19.91 7.67 -33.89
CA LYS A 357 20.34 7.00 -35.11
C LYS A 357 20.17 7.88 -36.36
N LEU A 358 19.05 8.60 -36.46
CA LEU A 358 18.76 9.50 -37.57
C LEU A 358 19.70 10.73 -37.59
N THR A 359 19.98 11.33 -36.44
CA THR A 359 20.97 12.43 -36.32
C THR A 359 22.37 11.99 -36.72
N VAL A 360 22.81 10.80 -36.30
CA VAL A 360 24.13 10.27 -36.66
C VAL A 360 24.23 9.99 -38.17
N MET A 361 23.21 9.37 -38.79
CA MET A 361 23.23 9.09 -40.23
C MET A 361 23.20 10.36 -41.09
N LYS A 362 22.54 11.43 -40.63
CA LYS A 362 22.53 12.71 -41.35
C LYS A 362 23.94 13.32 -41.42
N HIS A 363 24.73 13.23 -40.34
CA HIS A 363 26.12 13.70 -40.34
C HIS A 363 27.07 12.86 -41.20
N THR A 364 26.91 11.54 -41.25
CA THR A 364 27.77 10.67 -42.08
C THR A 364 27.55 10.90 -43.59
N ASN A 365 26.32 11.22 -44.01
CA ASN A 365 26.00 11.47 -45.42
C ASN A 365 26.38 12.88 -45.90
N SER A 366 26.44 13.88 -45.00
CA SER A 366 26.92 15.24 -45.30
C SER A 366 28.41 15.28 -45.64
N SER A 367 29.21 14.28 -45.24
CA SER A 367 30.63 14.19 -45.61
C SER A 367 30.86 13.82 -47.09
N LEU A 368 29.83 13.34 -47.80
CA LEU A 368 29.94 12.87 -49.20
C LEU A 368 29.27 13.81 -50.23
N THR A 369 28.65 14.91 -49.80
CA THR A 369 27.84 15.79 -50.68
C THR A 369 28.19 17.28 -50.52
N THR A 370 29.45 17.62 -50.75
CA THR A 370 30.02 18.99 -50.69
C THR A 370 29.50 19.98 -51.76
N ALA A 371 28.26 19.88 -52.25
CA ALA A 371 27.77 20.84 -53.26
C ALA A 371 26.28 21.20 -53.17
N GLN A 372 25.45 20.48 -52.40
CA GLN A 372 24.01 20.75 -52.31
C GLN A 372 23.58 21.38 -50.97
N ASP A 373 24.51 21.60 -50.02
CA ASP A 373 24.20 22.13 -48.68
C ASP A 373 24.11 23.66 -48.60
N LEU A 374 24.43 24.40 -49.66
CA LEU A 374 24.34 25.87 -49.67
C LEU A 374 22.91 26.42 -49.84
N LEU A 375 21.93 25.58 -50.21
CA LEU A 375 20.52 25.98 -50.36
C LEU A 375 19.58 25.43 -49.27
N THR A 376 20.05 24.51 -48.41
CA THR A 376 19.29 23.95 -47.28
C THR A 376 19.87 24.40 -45.94
N ASN A 377 20.19 25.69 -45.82
CA ASN A 377 20.60 26.35 -44.57
C ASN A 377 19.45 26.58 -43.57
N GLN A 378 18.33 25.87 -43.71
CA GLN A 378 17.26 25.84 -42.73
C GLN A 378 16.80 24.40 -42.56
N LEU A 379 17.21 23.79 -41.43
CA LEU A 379 16.39 23.01 -40.49
C LEU A 379 17.25 21.93 -39.77
N PRO A 380 18.06 22.36 -38.78
CA PRO A 380 18.37 21.55 -37.60
C PRO A 380 17.18 21.46 -36.62
N GLY A 381 16.10 22.23 -36.84
CA GLY A 381 14.96 22.36 -35.92
C GLY A 381 13.86 21.30 -36.05
N ASP A 382 13.73 20.61 -37.19
CA ASP A 382 12.54 19.78 -37.50
C ASP A 382 12.44 18.45 -36.75
N LEU A 383 13.51 17.98 -36.09
CA LEU A 383 13.49 16.73 -35.31
C LEU A 383 13.80 16.96 -33.83
N ALA A 384 14.14 18.18 -33.44
CA ALA A 384 14.51 18.52 -32.06
C ALA A 384 13.33 18.32 -31.09
N TRP A 385 12.11 18.57 -31.56
CA TRP A 385 10.87 18.27 -30.82
C TRP A 385 10.69 16.77 -30.55
N LEU A 386 11.26 15.89 -31.39
CA LEU A 386 11.17 14.45 -31.20
C LEU A 386 12.05 13.99 -30.03
N ALA A 387 13.23 14.59 -29.86
CA ALA A 387 14.11 14.34 -28.72
C ALA A 387 13.48 14.78 -27.40
N VAL A 388 13.04 16.04 -27.33
CA VAL A 388 12.38 16.59 -26.13
C VAL A 388 11.06 15.87 -25.86
N GLY A 389 10.27 15.59 -26.90
CA GLY A 389 8.99 14.90 -26.80
C GLY A 389 9.14 13.45 -26.33
N SER A 390 10.06 12.68 -26.89
CA SER A 390 10.28 11.29 -26.47
C SER A 390 10.85 11.21 -25.05
N MET A 391 11.84 12.04 -24.70
CA MET A 391 12.35 12.12 -23.33
C MET A 391 11.28 12.58 -22.33
N GLY A 392 10.46 13.57 -22.71
CA GLY A 392 9.34 14.05 -21.90
C GLY A 392 8.27 12.97 -21.68
N VAL A 393 7.94 12.19 -22.72
CA VAL A 393 7.00 11.06 -22.62
C VAL A 393 7.58 9.92 -21.78
N PHE A 394 8.89 9.65 -21.88
CA PHE A 394 9.58 8.70 -21.00
C PHE A 394 9.42 9.09 -19.53
N ILE A 395 9.73 10.34 -19.20
CA ILE A 395 9.65 10.87 -17.84
C ILE A 395 8.21 10.98 -17.34
N ALA A 396 7.25 11.31 -18.22
CA ALA A 396 5.84 11.26 -17.91
C ALA A 396 5.38 9.82 -17.59
N GLY A 397 5.77 8.86 -18.42
CA GLY A 397 5.50 7.44 -18.20
C GLY A 397 6.05 6.97 -16.86
N PHE A 398 7.32 7.27 -16.58
CA PHE A 398 7.94 6.96 -15.29
C PHE A 398 7.19 7.61 -14.11
N ALA A 399 6.86 8.89 -14.20
CA ALA A 399 6.16 9.63 -13.14
C ALA A 399 4.76 9.07 -12.83
N ILE A 400 4.03 8.58 -13.83
CA ILE A 400 2.68 8.00 -13.67
C ILE A 400 2.69 6.68 -12.88
N GLY A 401 3.72 5.85 -13.05
CA GLY A 401 3.72 4.49 -12.51
C GLY A 401 5.01 4.11 -11.83
N TRP A 402 6.07 3.85 -12.60
CA TRP A 402 7.34 3.29 -12.11
C TRP A 402 8.08 4.16 -11.09
N GLY A 403 7.84 5.46 -11.02
CA GLY A 403 8.38 6.33 -9.98
C GLY A 403 7.80 6.01 -8.61
N PRO A 404 6.53 6.37 -8.33
CA PRO A 404 5.95 6.24 -6.98
C PRO A 404 5.48 4.81 -6.63
N THR A 405 5.06 4.02 -7.61
CA THR A 405 4.33 2.77 -7.35
C THR A 405 5.20 1.68 -6.71
N PRO A 406 6.47 1.45 -7.09
CA PRO A 406 7.32 0.44 -6.44
C PRO A 406 7.54 0.70 -4.94
N TRP A 407 7.71 1.96 -4.55
CA TRP A 407 7.84 2.36 -3.14
C TRP A 407 6.55 2.09 -2.34
N LEU A 408 5.39 2.36 -2.96
CA LEU A 408 4.10 2.07 -2.35
C LEU A 408 3.85 0.56 -2.23
N VAL A 409 4.03 -0.19 -3.32
CA VAL A 409 3.82 -1.64 -3.36
C VAL A 409 4.74 -2.34 -2.35
N MET A 410 5.99 -1.91 -2.21
CA MET A 410 6.89 -2.40 -1.17
C MET A 410 6.29 -2.29 0.25
N SER A 411 5.61 -1.17 0.56
CA SER A 411 4.96 -0.98 1.86
C SER A 411 3.67 -1.80 2.03
N GLU A 412 3.00 -2.15 0.93
CA GLU A 412 1.73 -2.90 0.90
C GLU A 412 1.94 -4.43 0.90
N ILE A 413 3.04 -4.95 0.34
CA ILE A 413 3.27 -6.42 0.22
C ILE A 413 4.05 -7.03 1.39
N PHE A 414 4.80 -6.22 2.15
CA PHE A 414 5.65 -6.75 3.21
C PHE A 414 4.88 -7.02 4.50
N PRO A 415 4.96 -8.26 5.03
CA PRO A 415 4.49 -8.57 6.37
C PRO A 415 5.15 -7.65 7.39
N THR A 416 4.38 -7.20 8.37
CA THR A 416 4.82 -6.20 9.36
C THR A 416 6.12 -6.62 10.08
N ARG A 417 6.28 -7.91 10.35
CA ARG A 417 7.46 -8.50 11.03
C ARG A 417 8.77 -8.38 10.25
N VAL A 418 8.71 -8.35 8.92
CA VAL A 418 9.89 -8.31 8.03
C VAL A 418 10.02 -7.00 7.26
N ARG A 419 9.07 -6.08 7.45
CA ARG A 419 8.97 -4.82 6.70
C ARG A 419 10.25 -3.99 6.82
N GLY A 420 10.83 -3.85 8.01
CA GLY A 420 12.07 -3.10 8.22
C GLY A 420 13.25 -3.65 7.41
N LEU A 421 13.56 -4.95 7.57
CA LEU A 421 14.65 -5.61 6.85
C LEU A 421 14.40 -5.64 5.33
N GLY A 422 13.18 -5.97 4.91
CA GLY A 422 12.81 -6.04 3.51
C GLY A 422 12.89 -4.69 2.81
N SER A 423 12.45 -3.62 3.47
CA SER A 423 12.59 -2.25 2.95
C SER A 423 14.04 -1.81 2.86
N ALA A 424 14.87 -2.11 3.86
CA ALA A 424 16.31 -1.81 3.81
C ALA A 424 17.00 -2.52 2.63
N LEU A 425 16.69 -3.80 2.38
CA LEU A 425 17.23 -4.54 1.25
C LEU A 425 16.79 -3.93 -0.09
N CYS A 426 15.52 -3.55 -0.23
CA CYS A 426 14.99 -2.90 -1.43
C CYS A 426 15.68 -1.55 -1.69
N VAL A 427 15.85 -0.73 -0.66
CA VAL A 427 16.58 0.56 -0.73
C VAL A 427 18.03 0.33 -1.16
N LEU A 428 18.71 -0.66 -0.57
CA LEU A 428 20.08 -1.02 -0.94
C LEU A 428 20.17 -1.45 -2.40
N THR A 429 19.28 -2.34 -2.86
CA THR A 429 19.23 -2.78 -4.26
C THR A 429 18.97 -1.60 -5.19
N ASN A 430 18.00 -0.75 -4.88
CA ASN A 430 17.69 0.45 -5.65
C ASN A 430 18.93 1.32 -5.85
N TRP A 431 19.58 1.72 -4.76
CA TRP A 431 20.72 2.64 -4.86
C TRP A 431 21.99 2.00 -5.44
N THR A 432 22.17 0.70 -5.24
CA THR A 432 23.27 -0.05 -5.87
C THR A 432 23.06 -0.17 -7.39
N CYS A 433 21.85 -0.48 -7.84
CA CYS A 433 21.52 -0.49 -9.27
C CYS A 433 21.63 0.91 -9.88
N ALA A 434 21.19 1.95 -9.16
CA ALA A 434 21.36 3.34 -9.58
C ALA A 434 22.84 3.71 -9.76
N PHE A 435 23.72 3.27 -8.84
CA PHE A 435 25.17 3.43 -8.98
C PHE A 435 25.69 2.78 -10.26
N ILE A 436 25.36 1.50 -10.47
CA ILE A 436 25.83 0.75 -11.64
C ILE A 436 25.41 1.46 -12.92
N VAL A 437 24.11 1.76 -13.08
CA VAL A 437 23.56 2.40 -14.27
C VAL A 437 24.17 3.78 -14.51
N THR A 438 24.30 4.61 -13.47
CA THR A 438 24.87 5.96 -13.58
C THR A 438 26.35 5.94 -13.95
N LYS A 439 27.12 5.02 -13.36
CA LYS A 439 28.56 4.91 -13.57
C LYS A 439 28.91 4.33 -14.94
N THR A 440 28.12 3.36 -15.42
CA THR A 440 28.37 2.71 -16.71
C THR A 440 27.73 3.44 -17.89
N PHE A 441 26.82 4.39 -17.66
CA PHE A 441 26.09 5.09 -18.73
C PHE A 441 27.01 5.69 -19.81
N GLN A 442 27.99 6.50 -19.44
CA GLN A 442 28.92 7.10 -20.41
C GLN A 442 29.74 6.03 -21.15
N ASN A 443 30.27 5.04 -20.42
CA ASN A 443 31.00 3.92 -21.04
C ASN A 443 30.13 3.14 -22.05
N LEU A 444 28.83 3.02 -21.78
CA LEU A 444 27.89 2.33 -22.65
C LEU A 444 27.59 3.17 -23.90
N MET A 445 27.39 4.48 -23.73
CA MET A 445 27.23 5.44 -24.82
C MET A 445 28.44 5.39 -25.77
N ASP A 446 29.66 5.27 -25.23
CA ASP A 446 30.89 5.17 -26.01
C ASP A 446 31.07 3.80 -26.68
N ALA A 447 30.71 2.70 -25.99
CA ALA A 447 30.95 1.34 -26.47
C ALA A 447 29.93 0.85 -27.52
N ILE A 448 28.63 1.12 -27.33
CA ILE A 448 27.56 0.63 -28.22
C ILE A 448 26.81 1.75 -28.96
N THR A 449 27.25 3.00 -28.82
CA THR A 449 26.63 4.25 -29.31
C THR A 449 25.40 4.71 -28.52
N SER A 450 25.06 5.99 -28.65
CA SER A 450 23.87 6.59 -28.02
C SER A 450 22.58 5.87 -28.40
N ALA A 451 22.39 5.57 -29.69
CA ALA A 451 21.22 4.84 -30.17
C ALA A 451 21.13 3.42 -29.59
N GLY A 452 22.26 2.70 -29.54
CA GLY A 452 22.33 1.36 -28.96
C GLY A 452 22.00 1.35 -27.47
N THR A 453 22.47 2.35 -26.72
CA THR A 453 22.21 2.50 -25.29
C THR A 453 20.71 2.67 -24.97
N PHE A 454 20.02 3.56 -25.67
CA PHE A 454 18.58 3.76 -25.46
C PHE A 454 17.73 2.57 -25.95
N TRP A 455 18.14 1.85 -27.00
CA TRP A 455 17.49 0.59 -27.37
C TRP A 455 17.71 -0.53 -26.35
N MET A 456 18.88 -0.58 -25.70
CA MET A 456 19.11 -1.50 -24.60
C MET A 456 18.19 -1.19 -23.41
N PHE A 457 18.05 0.08 -23.01
CA PHE A 457 17.10 0.47 -21.97
C PHE A 457 15.65 0.17 -22.35
N SER A 458 15.25 0.42 -23.61
CA SER A 458 13.93 0.04 -24.12
C SER A 458 13.67 -1.47 -23.99
N GLY A 459 14.65 -2.31 -24.32
CA GLY A 459 14.57 -3.77 -24.11
C GLY A 459 14.43 -4.17 -22.65
N LEU A 460 15.13 -3.49 -21.73
CA LEU A 460 15.00 -3.68 -20.29
C LEU A 460 13.63 -3.22 -19.78
N CYS A 461 13.06 -2.14 -20.33
CA CYS A 461 11.70 -1.70 -20.07
C CYS A 461 10.66 -2.73 -20.55
N ALA A 462 10.88 -3.39 -21.69
CA ALA A 462 10.01 -4.48 -22.14
C ALA A 462 10.05 -5.69 -21.18
N LEU A 463 11.24 -6.07 -20.70
CA LEU A 463 11.38 -7.10 -19.67
C LEU A 463 10.70 -6.69 -18.36
N ASN A 464 10.74 -5.41 -18.01
CA ASN A 464 10.07 -4.87 -16.84
C ASN A 464 8.53 -5.00 -16.94
N VAL A 465 7.96 -4.70 -18.11
CA VAL A 465 6.52 -4.92 -18.38
C VAL A 465 6.17 -6.40 -18.25
N LEU A 466 6.98 -7.30 -18.83
CA LEU A 466 6.77 -8.75 -18.74
C LEU A 466 6.79 -9.22 -17.28
N PHE A 467 7.80 -8.81 -16.51
CA PHE A 467 7.90 -9.11 -15.08
C PHE A 467 6.65 -8.65 -14.31
N THR A 468 6.16 -7.44 -14.59
CA THR A 468 4.99 -6.88 -13.93
C THR A 468 3.72 -7.65 -14.24
N VAL A 469 3.53 -8.04 -15.51
CA VAL A 469 2.37 -8.84 -15.92
C VAL A 469 2.37 -10.20 -15.22
N LEU A 470 3.54 -10.85 -15.13
CA LEU A 470 3.66 -12.23 -14.63
C LEU A 470 3.70 -12.33 -13.10
N PHE A 471 4.46 -11.46 -12.42
CA PHE A 471 4.82 -11.67 -11.01
C PHE A 471 4.19 -10.66 -10.05
N VAL A 472 3.88 -9.44 -10.49
CA VAL A 472 3.35 -8.39 -9.61
C VAL A 472 1.83 -8.61 -9.39
N PRO A 473 1.37 -8.76 -8.13
CA PRO A 473 -0.05 -8.86 -7.83
C PRO A 473 -0.72 -7.48 -7.79
N GLU A 474 -2.03 -7.44 -8.05
CA GLU A 474 -2.84 -6.26 -7.74
C GLU A 474 -3.05 -6.18 -6.22
N THR A 475 -2.63 -5.05 -5.63
CA THR A 475 -2.70 -4.73 -4.20
C THR A 475 -3.84 -3.77 -3.86
N LYS A 476 -4.45 -3.10 -4.85
CA LYS A 476 -5.54 -2.16 -4.61
C LYS A 476 -6.71 -2.80 -3.87
N GLY A 477 -7.10 -2.19 -2.74
CA GLY A 477 -8.31 -2.54 -1.98
C GLY A 477 -8.23 -3.88 -1.26
N LYS A 478 -7.03 -4.45 -1.10
CA LYS A 478 -6.82 -5.73 -0.41
C LYS A 478 -6.17 -5.52 0.95
N SER A 479 -6.58 -6.34 1.91
CA SER A 479 -5.93 -6.38 3.22
C SER A 479 -4.52 -7.00 3.13
N LEU A 480 -3.66 -6.69 4.09
CA LEU A 480 -2.30 -7.26 4.14
C LEU A 480 -2.36 -8.79 4.30
N GLU A 481 -3.36 -9.26 5.04
CA GLU A 481 -3.66 -10.65 5.33
C GLU A 481 -4.05 -11.42 4.05
N GLU A 482 -4.91 -10.86 3.21
CA GLU A 482 -5.28 -11.43 1.89
C GLU A 482 -4.07 -11.57 0.96
N ILE A 483 -3.20 -10.55 0.94
CA ILE A 483 -1.98 -10.56 0.12
C ILE A 483 -1.03 -11.66 0.63
N GLN A 484 -0.85 -11.79 1.95
CA GLN A 484 -0.03 -12.85 2.54
C GLN A 484 -0.60 -14.24 2.26
N ALA A 485 -1.91 -14.43 2.36
CA ALA A 485 -2.59 -15.69 2.04
C ALA A 485 -2.39 -16.09 0.58
N ARG A 486 -2.35 -15.11 -0.32
CA ARG A 486 -2.00 -15.33 -1.74
C ARG A 486 -0.58 -15.85 -1.91
N PHE A 487 0.40 -15.27 -1.21
CA PHE A 487 1.80 -15.68 -1.32
C PHE A 487 2.11 -17.02 -0.68
N LYS A 488 1.46 -17.34 0.44
CA LYS A 488 1.56 -18.64 1.12
C LYS A 488 0.98 -19.80 0.30
N GLY A 489 0.31 -19.51 -0.81
CA GLY A 489 -0.26 -20.53 -1.69
C GLY A 489 -1.59 -21.09 -1.19
N THR A 490 -2.15 -20.55 -0.11
CA THR A 490 -3.48 -20.92 0.40
C THR A 490 -4.57 -20.62 -0.64
N TYR A 491 -4.38 -19.57 -1.46
CA TYR A 491 -5.20 -19.31 -2.63
C TYR A 491 -5.05 -20.37 -3.73
N GLN A 492 -3.87 -20.98 -3.88
CA GLN A 492 -3.57 -21.93 -4.93
C GLN A 492 -3.98 -23.36 -4.54
N THR A 493 -4.09 -23.68 -3.25
CA THR A 493 -4.79 -24.91 -2.82
C THR A 493 -6.31 -24.78 -3.01
N LEU A 494 -6.90 -23.59 -2.82
CA LEU A 494 -8.28 -23.31 -3.26
C LEU A 494 -8.43 -23.34 -4.80
N LEU A 495 -7.45 -22.81 -5.55
CA LEU A 495 -7.48 -22.77 -7.01
C LEU A 495 -7.12 -24.10 -7.70
N LEU A 496 -6.27 -24.94 -7.12
CA LEU A 496 -5.98 -26.29 -7.66
C LEU A 496 -7.09 -27.28 -7.32
N CYS A 497 -7.73 -27.16 -6.15
CA CYS A 497 -8.95 -27.91 -5.87
C CYS A 497 -10.07 -27.51 -6.84
N THR A 498 -10.14 -26.24 -7.27
CA THR A 498 -11.09 -25.82 -8.31
C THR A 498 -10.64 -26.18 -9.73
N SER A 499 -9.34 -26.31 -10.03
CA SER A 499 -8.87 -26.72 -11.37
C SER A 499 -8.96 -28.23 -11.61
N LEU A 500 -8.79 -29.07 -10.57
CA LEU A 500 -9.01 -30.52 -10.67
C LEU A 500 -10.51 -30.88 -10.61
N ALA A 501 -11.37 -29.97 -10.15
CA ALA A 501 -12.82 -30.02 -10.34
C ALA A 501 -13.27 -29.44 -11.70
N GLY A 502 -12.33 -29.04 -12.57
CA GLY A 502 -12.58 -28.37 -13.85
C GLY A 502 -13.23 -29.21 -14.96
N THR A 503 -13.68 -30.44 -14.68
CA THR A 503 -14.50 -31.24 -15.61
C THR A 503 -15.94 -31.45 -15.15
N ARG A 504 -16.43 -30.75 -14.11
CA ARG A 504 -17.87 -30.65 -13.84
C ARG A 504 -18.28 -29.25 -13.40
N GLY A 505 -18.71 -28.45 -14.38
CA GLY A 505 -19.69 -27.38 -14.20
C GLY A 505 -19.18 -26.10 -13.55
N LEU A 506 -19.40 -24.98 -14.25
CA LEU A 506 -19.47 -23.65 -13.64
C LEU A 506 -20.39 -23.70 -12.41
N MET A 507 -19.85 -23.52 -11.20
CA MET A 507 -20.64 -22.98 -10.08
C MET A 507 -20.33 -21.50 -9.95
N VAL A 508 -21.04 -20.71 -10.75
CA VAL A 508 -21.65 -19.50 -10.21
C VAL A 508 -22.47 -19.98 -9.01
N GLN A 509 -22.10 -19.62 -7.78
CA GLN A 509 -22.99 -19.86 -6.63
C GLN A 509 -24.28 -19.09 -6.92
N SER A 510 -25.31 -19.81 -7.37
CA SER A 510 -26.67 -19.34 -7.39
C SER A 510 -27.05 -18.94 -5.97
N PRO A 511 -27.77 -17.81 -5.76
CA PRO A 511 -28.36 -17.54 -4.44
C PRO A 511 -29.17 -18.77 -4.02
N ILE A 512 -28.95 -19.25 -2.79
CA ILE A 512 -29.67 -20.41 -2.27
C ILE A 512 -31.10 -19.98 -2.05
N GLU A 513 -32.00 -20.46 -2.90
CA GLU A 513 -33.41 -20.13 -2.80
C GLU A 513 -34.01 -20.81 -1.55
N PRO A 514 -34.92 -20.13 -0.83
CA PRO A 514 -35.67 -20.73 0.27
C PRO A 514 -36.53 -21.90 -0.23
N GLN A 515 -36.88 -22.80 0.69
CA GLN A 515 -37.75 -23.92 0.36
C GLN A 515 -39.06 -23.45 -0.31
N PRO A 516 -39.44 -24.02 -1.47
CA PRO A 516 -40.68 -23.66 -2.13
C PRO A 516 -41.89 -24.06 -1.27
N ASN A 517 -42.89 -23.16 -1.19
CA ASN A 517 -44.14 -23.33 -0.44
C ASN A 517 -43.91 -23.60 1.07
N PHE A 518 -43.04 -22.81 1.70
CA PHE A 518 -42.81 -22.88 3.14
C PHE A 518 -44.10 -22.58 3.96
N ASP A 519 -44.44 -23.48 4.88
CA ASP A 519 -45.63 -23.42 5.74
C ASP A 519 -45.21 -23.27 7.21
N LEU A 520 -45.40 -22.06 7.75
CA LEU A 520 -44.95 -21.71 9.09
C LEU A 520 -45.71 -22.47 10.19
N GLU A 521 -47.00 -22.78 9.99
CA GLU A 521 -47.80 -23.48 11.00
C GLU A 521 -47.26 -24.90 11.20
N LYS A 522 -46.91 -25.60 10.12
CA LYS A 522 -46.29 -26.94 10.18
C LYS A 522 -44.86 -26.90 10.73
N PHE A 523 -44.16 -25.78 10.58
CA PHE A 523 -42.81 -25.61 11.07
C PHE A 523 -42.75 -25.31 12.58
N SER A 524 -43.86 -24.87 13.18
CA SER A 524 -43.94 -24.55 14.60
C SER A 524 -43.70 -25.76 15.53
N GLY A 525 -43.46 -25.47 16.81
CA GLY A 525 -43.26 -26.47 17.86
C GLY A 525 -41.79 -26.79 18.17
N GLU A 526 -41.55 -28.02 18.62
CA GLU A 526 -40.26 -28.43 19.19
C GLU A 526 -39.21 -28.81 18.12
N TRP A 527 -37.98 -28.35 18.33
CA TRP A 527 -36.81 -28.67 17.50
C TRP A 527 -35.56 -28.86 18.35
N TYR A 528 -34.69 -29.79 17.96
CA TYR A 528 -33.38 -30.03 18.55
C TYR A 528 -32.30 -29.55 17.61
N ARG A 529 -31.35 -28.73 18.08
CA ARG A 529 -30.19 -28.33 17.27
C ARG A 529 -29.14 -29.44 17.31
N LEU A 530 -29.07 -30.22 16.23
CA LEU A 530 -28.27 -31.43 16.13
C LEU A 530 -26.85 -31.19 15.64
N ALA A 531 -26.63 -30.18 14.79
CA ALA A 531 -25.30 -29.82 14.31
C ALA A 531 -25.19 -28.33 13.95
N LEU A 532 -23.97 -27.81 13.96
CA LEU A 532 -23.66 -26.40 13.70
C LEU A 532 -22.36 -26.27 12.90
N ALA A 533 -22.34 -25.44 11.87
CA ALA A 533 -21.14 -25.05 11.14
C ALA A 533 -20.97 -23.54 11.25
N ASP A 534 -19.87 -23.09 11.87
CA ASP A 534 -19.60 -21.68 12.18
C ASP A 534 -18.08 -21.45 12.34
N GLU A 535 -17.53 -20.50 11.58
CA GLU A 535 -16.08 -20.20 11.55
C GLU A 535 -15.65 -19.13 12.57
N SER A 536 -16.54 -18.71 13.48
CA SER A 536 -16.20 -17.71 14.48
C SER A 536 -15.13 -18.22 15.48
N PRO A 537 -14.17 -17.38 15.90
CA PRO A 537 -13.08 -17.76 16.82
C PRO A 537 -13.57 -18.33 18.16
N LEU A 538 -14.74 -17.88 18.61
CA LEU A 538 -15.39 -18.34 19.84
C LEU A 538 -15.97 -19.75 19.72
N THR A 539 -16.39 -20.15 18.52
CA THR A 539 -16.94 -21.48 18.25
C THR A 539 -15.84 -22.54 18.28
N ALA A 540 -14.62 -22.21 17.84
CA ALA A 540 -13.44 -23.06 18.00
C ALA A 540 -13.14 -23.38 19.49
N ILE A 541 -13.34 -22.42 20.39
CA ILE A 541 -13.14 -22.59 21.85
C ILE A 541 -14.30 -23.39 22.47
N LEU A 542 -15.54 -23.15 22.03
CA LEU A 542 -16.75 -23.76 22.58
C LEU A 542 -17.06 -25.15 22.00
N ARG A 543 -16.30 -25.64 21.00
CA ARG A 543 -16.52 -26.91 20.30
C ARG A 543 -16.67 -28.12 21.23
N VAL A 544 -15.88 -28.17 22.31
CA VAL A 544 -15.87 -29.27 23.28
C VAL A 544 -17.06 -29.21 24.24
N HIS A 545 -17.71 -28.05 24.37
CA HIS A 545 -18.78 -27.80 25.34
C HIS A 545 -20.15 -27.64 24.70
N LEU A 546 -20.25 -27.66 23.37
CA LEU A 546 -21.52 -27.56 22.67
C LEU A 546 -22.33 -28.86 22.90
N LYS A 547 -23.58 -28.71 23.33
CA LYS A 547 -24.54 -29.82 23.53
C LYS A 547 -25.73 -29.66 22.60
N VAL A 548 -26.44 -30.76 22.35
CA VAL A 548 -27.73 -30.75 21.65
C VAL A 548 -28.73 -29.98 22.51
N SER A 549 -29.10 -28.79 22.06
CA SER A 549 -30.04 -27.89 22.74
C SER A 549 -31.42 -27.97 22.11
N LYS A 550 -32.45 -28.02 22.93
CA LYS A 550 -33.85 -27.96 22.48
C LYS A 550 -34.30 -26.50 22.32
N GLY A 551 -35.12 -26.26 21.30
CA GLY A 551 -35.78 -24.99 21.06
C GLY A 551 -37.25 -25.18 20.72
N PHE A 552 -38.05 -24.16 21.00
CA PHE A 552 -39.48 -24.11 20.73
C PHE A 552 -39.78 -22.89 19.84
N LEU A 553 -40.37 -23.14 18.68
CA LEU A 553 -40.77 -22.11 17.72
C LEU A 553 -42.27 -21.83 17.85
N GLN A 554 -42.61 -20.58 18.15
CA GLN A 554 -43.98 -20.11 18.24
C GLN A 554 -44.21 -18.94 17.27
N PRO A 555 -45.18 -19.06 16.34
CA PRO A 555 -45.57 -17.94 15.49
C PRO A 555 -46.38 -16.91 16.29
N ASP A 556 -46.13 -15.63 16.01
CA ASP A 556 -46.87 -14.47 16.53
C ASP A 556 -48.03 -14.14 15.57
N PRO A 557 -49.21 -13.66 16.03
CA PRO A 557 -50.29 -13.16 15.18
C PRO A 557 -49.89 -12.14 14.09
N THR A 558 -48.74 -11.46 14.22
CA THR A 558 -48.19 -10.56 13.20
C THR A 558 -47.51 -11.29 12.03
N GLY A 559 -47.28 -12.60 12.16
CA GLY A 559 -46.54 -13.46 11.23
C GLY A 559 -45.05 -13.57 11.52
N ASN A 560 -44.55 -12.92 12.58
CA ASN A 560 -43.19 -13.09 13.10
C ASN A 560 -43.05 -14.42 13.88
N VAL A 561 -41.82 -14.81 14.21
CA VAL A 561 -41.55 -16.09 14.88
C VAL A 561 -40.64 -15.90 16.08
N ASN A 562 -41.05 -16.40 17.23
CA ASN A 562 -40.22 -16.42 18.43
C ASN A 562 -39.64 -17.81 18.64
N LEU A 563 -38.31 -17.91 18.69
CA LEU A 563 -37.58 -19.12 19.05
C LEU A 563 -37.10 -19.00 20.50
N THR A 564 -37.60 -19.87 21.37
CA THR A 564 -37.08 -20.01 22.72
C THR A 564 -36.10 -21.18 22.76
N MET A 565 -34.87 -20.96 23.22
CA MET A 565 -33.85 -22.00 23.40
C MET A 565 -33.45 -22.12 24.87
N TRP A 566 -33.25 -23.36 25.33
CA TRP A 566 -32.76 -23.68 26.66
C TRP A 566 -31.32 -24.18 26.58
N THR A 567 -30.45 -23.64 27.43
CA THR A 567 -29.03 -24.00 27.47
C THR A 567 -28.53 -24.06 28.90
N MET A 568 -27.74 -25.08 29.24
CA MET A 568 -27.08 -25.19 30.53
C MET A 568 -26.03 -24.09 30.69
N ARG A 569 -26.16 -23.28 31.74
CA ARG A 569 -25.15 -22.31 32.19
C ARG A 569 -24.54 -22.77 33.53
N PRO A 570 -23.39 -22.23 33.95
CA PRO A 570 -22.75 -22.61 35.22
C PRO A 570 -23.64 -22.49 36.46
N TYR A 571 -24.68 -21.65 36.41
CA TYR A 571 -25.60 -21.36 37.52
C TYR A 571 -27.01 -21.97 37.35
N GLY A 572 -27.22 -22.85 36.36
CA GLY A 572 -28.51 -23.47 36.06
C GLY A 572 -28.93 -23.34 34.58
N CYS A 573 -30.16 -23.74 34.26
CA CYS A 573 -30.70 -23.65 32.90
C CYS A 573 -31.07 -22.21 32.54
N GLY A 574 -30.39 -21.64 31.54
CA GLY A 574 -30.69 -20.33 30.99
C GLY A 574 -31.64 -20.42 29.80
N ILE A 575 -32.59 -19.48 29.73
CA ILE A 575 -33.54 -19.33 28.62
C ILE A 575 -33.06 -18.17 27.73
N SER A 576 -33.06 -18.36 26.41
CA SER A 576 -32.78 -17.32 25.44
C SER A 576 -33.90 -17.27 24.41
N VAL A 577 -34.53 -16.10 24.26
CA VAL A 577 -35.61 -15.88 23.28
C VAL A 577 -35.06 -15.06 22.13
N TYR A 578 -35.29 -15.54 20.90
CA TYR A 578 -34.89 -14.89 19.66
C TYR A 578 -36.14 -14.57 18.84
N SER A 579 -36.33 -13.29 18.50
CA SER A 579 -37.44 -12.83 17.66
C SER A 579 -36.98 -12.68 16.22
N TYR A 580 -37.65 -13.39 15.32
CA TYR A 580 -37.42 -13.39 13.88
C TYR A 580 -38.57 -12.67 13.19
N GLU A 581 -38.25 -11.65 12.39
CA GLU A 581 -39.19 -10.87 11.61
C GLU A 581 -39.39 -11.52 10.24
N LYS A 582 -40.64 -11.60 9.76
CA LYS A 582 -40.93 -12.16 8.43
C LYS A 582 -40.47 -11.21 7.32
N THR A 583 -40.05 -11.77 6.19
CA THR A 583 -39.82 -11.00 4.95
C THR A 583 -40.95 -11.22 3.94
N ASP A 584 -40.87 -10.57 2.78
CA ASP A 584 -41.80 -10.78 1.66
C ASP A 584 -41.64 -12.15 0.98
N VAL A 585 -40.58 -12.90 1.31
CA VAL A 585 -40.27 -14.21 0.73
C VAL A 585 -40.56 -15.32 1.75
N PRO A 586 -41.48 -16.26 1.48
CA PRO A 586 -41.77 -17.38 2.38
C PRO A 586 -40.52 -18.22 2.68
N GLY A 587 -40.24 -18.45 3.98
CA GLY A 587 -39.08 -19.22 4.42
C GLY A 587 -37.82 -18.38 4.65
N GLU A 588 -37.89 -17.06 4.46
CA GLU A 588 -36.85 -16.11 4.82
C GLU A 588 -37.30 -15.19 5.96
N PHE A 589 -36.38 -14.97 6.90
CA PHE A 589 -36.61 -14.20 8.12
C PHE A 589 -35.41 -13.31 8.43
N ILE A 590 -35.66 -12.23 9.14
CA ILE A 590 -34.64 -11.29 9.57
C ILE A 590 -34.51 -11.37 11.10
N TYR A 591 -33.28 -11.40 11.62
CA TYR A 591 -33.02 -11.40 13.06
C TYR A 591 -31.93 -10.41 13.43
N PHE A 592 -32.23 -9.53 14.40
CA PHE A 592 -31.24 -8.65 14.97
C PHE A 592 -30.42 -9.36 16.06
N SER A 593 -29.14 -9.57 15.80
CA SER A 593 -28.23 -10.17 16.77
C SER A 593 -27.73 -9.15 17.77
N LYS A 594 -28.29 -9.15 18.99
CA LYS A 594 -27.80 -8.30 20.11
C LYS A 594 -26.31 -8.50 20.43
N ARG A 595 -25.79 -9.71 20.17
CA ARG A 595 -24.37 -10.07 20.40
C ARG A 595 -23.42 -9.43 19.39
N HIS A 596 -23.85 -9.33 18.13
CA HIS A 596 -23.03 -8.81 17.05
C HIS A 596 -23.45 -7.40 16.60
N GLN A 597 -24.47 -6.81 17.26
CA GLN A 597 -25.06 -5.52 16.94
C GLN A 597 -25.38 -5.39 15.44
N MET A 598 -25.96 -6.44 14.86
CA MET A 598 -26.23 -6.48 13.42
C MET A 598 -27.42 -7.38 13.05
N THR A 599 -28.05 -7.04 11.95
CA THR A 599 -29.14 -7.79 11.33
C THR A 599 -28.60 -8.94 10.48
N LYS A 600 -29.17 -10.14 10.65
CA LYS A 600 -28.83 -11.35 9.90
C LYS A 600 -30.06 -11.86 9.15
N ASP A 601 -29.86 -12.26 7.91
CA ASP A 601 -30.87 -12.93 7.11
C ASP A 601 -30.80 -14.43 7.39
N VAL A 602 -31.97 -15.04 7.57
CA VAL A 602 -32.13 -16.44 7.95
C VAL A 602 -33.04 -17.11 6.94
N THR A 603 -32.49 -18.09 6.24
CA THR A 603 -33.18 -18.81 5.17
C THR A 603 -33.34 -20.27 5.55
N ILE A 604 -34.57 -20.76 5.47
CA ILE A 604 -34.87 -22.18 5.59
C ILE A 604 -34.66 -22.81 4.21
N VAL A 605 -33.55 -23.52 4.07
CA VAL A 605 -33.10 -24.08 2.79
C VAL A 605 -33.91 -25.32 2.46
N GLU A 606 -34.11 -26.20 3.43
CA GLU A 606 -34.84 -27.45 3.25
C GLU A 606 -35.42 -27.92 4.60
N THR A 607 -36.71 -28.27 4.62
CA THR A 607 -37.33 -28.97 5.74
C THR A 607 -38.36 -30.00 5.27
N ASN A 608 -38.41 -31.12 5.98
CA ASN A 608 -39.45 -32.14 5.83
C ASN A 608 -40.57 -31.98 6.89
N TYR A 609 -40.55 -30.90 7.68
CA TYR A 609 -41.45 -30.55 8.82
C TYR A 609 -41.52 -31.55 9.99
N THR A 610 -41.44 -32.84 9.70
CA THR A 610 -41.62 -33.99 10.58
C THR A 610 -40.30 -34.58 11.08
N ASP A 611 -39.18 -34.27 10.41
CA ASP A 611 -37.91 -34.95 10.64
C ASP A 611 -36.76 -33.98 10.86
N TYR A 612 -36.46 -33.12 9.88
CA TYR A 612 -35.31 -32.19 9.95
C TYR A 612 -35.57 -30.86 9.24
N SER A 613 -34.71 -29.89 9.53
CA SER A 613 -34.62 -28.60 8.87
C SER A 613 -33.16 -28.14 8.77
N LEU A 614 -32.78 -27.67 7.59
CA LEU A 614 -31.52 -26.99 7.32
C LEU A 614 -31.77 -25.49 7.29
N VAL A 615 -31.13 -24.78 8.22
CA VAL A 615 -31.27 -23.34 8.38
C VAL A 615 -29.94 -22.68 8.14
N LEU A 616 -29.94 -21.73 7.22
CA LEU A 616 -28.78 -20.94 6.83
C LEU A 616 -28.91 -19.52 7.38
N LYS A 617 -27.83 -18.97 7.92
CA LYS A 617 -27.77 -17.57 8.37
C LYS A 617 -26.63 -16.84 7.64
N TYR A 618 -26.92 -15.71 7.01
CA TYR A 618 -25.92 -14.93 6.28
C TYR A 618 -25.97 -13.43 6.60
N LYS A 619 -24.89 -12.73 6.27
CA LYS A 619 -24.75 -11.28 6.48
C LYS A 619 -25.18 -10.53 5.22
N ASN A 620 -26.13 -9.62 5.37
CA ASN A 620 -26.74 -8.84 4.28
C ASN A 620 -25.72 -7.99 3.48
N MET A 621 -24.60 -7.58 4.09
CA MET A 621 -23.64 -6.66 3.45
C MET A 621 -22.63 -7.29 2.47
N ASN A 622 -22.25 -8.57 2.62
CA ASN A 622 -21.14 -9.17 1.84
C ASN A 622 -21.44 -10.56 1.21
N LYS A 623 -22.66 -11.11 1.34
CA LYS A 623 -23.00 -12.48 0.89
C LYS A 623 -22.09 -13.58 1.45
N GLU A 624 -21.46 -13.38 2.60
CA GLU A 624 -20.71 -14.41 3.31
C GLU A 624 -21.65 -15.20 4.24
N TYR A 625 -21.65 -16.52 4.10
CA TYR A 625 -22.41 -17.42 4.96
C TYR A 625 -21.83 -17.37 6.37
N THR A 626 -22.62 -16.98 7.36
CA THR A 626 -22.12 -16.82 8.73
C THR A 626 -22.29 -18.07 9.57
N GLN A 627 -23.32 -18.89 9.29
CA GLN A 627 -23.62 -20.08 10.06
C GLN A 627 -24.60 -20.99 9.32
N VAL A 628 -24.39 -22.32 9.42
CA VAL A 628 -25.38 -23.34 9.02
C VAL A 628 -25.75 -24.16 10.23
N ALA A 629 -27.05 -24.40 10.45
CA ALA A 629 -27.54 -25.21 11.55
C ALA A 629 -28.47 -26.32 11.04
N LEU A 630 -28.28 -27.53 11.58
CA LEU A 630 -29.18 -28.65 11.40
C LEU A 630 -30.10 -28.77 12.61
N TYR A 631 -31.40 -28.72 12.37
CA TYR A 631 -32.43 -28.99 13.37
C TYR A 631 -33.14 -30.31 13.08
N GLY A 632 -33.47 -31.07 14.12
CA GLY A 632 -34.25 -32.30 14.02
C GLY A 632 -35.43 -32.32 14.99
N ARG A 633 -36.48 -33.10 14.69
CA ARG A 633 -37.61 -33.33 15.61
C ARG A 633 -37.28 -34.35 16.73
N SER A 634 -36.23 -35.17 16.53
CA SER A 634 -35.66 -36.06 17.55
C SER A 634 -34.33 -35.52 18.05
N SER A 635 -33.98 -35.81 19.30
CA SER A 635 -32.67 -35.47 19.90
C SER A 635 -31.53 -36.37 19.41
N THR A 636 -31.84 -37.50 18.78
CA THR A 636 -30.87 -38.45 18.23
C THR A 636 -30.63 -38.15 16.74
N PRO A 637 -29.41 -37.73 16.35
CA PRO A 637 -29.12 -37.46 14.95
C PRO A 637 -29.05 -38.77 14.15
N ARG A 638 -29.77 -38.85 13.02
CA ARG A 638 -29.60 -39.96 12.07
C ARG A 638 -28.27 -39.78 11.32
N PRO A 639 -27.48 -40.84 11.12
CA PRO A 639 -26.19 -40.75 10.40
C PRO A 639 -26.32 -40.09 9.03
N ASP A 640 -27.34 -40.48 8.26
CA ASP A 640 -27.60 -39.97 6.90
C ASP A 640 -27.86 -38.46 6.87
N LEU A 641 -28.52 -37.91 7.91
CA LEU A 641 -28.80 -36.48 8.01
C LEU A 641 -27.55 -35.68 8.39
N ILE A 642 -26.67 -36.26 9.20
CA ILE A 642 -25.39 -35.63 9.56
C ILE A 642 -24.46 -35.61 8.34
N GLU A 643 -24.42 -36.68 7.54
CA GLU A 643 -23.65 -36.71 6.31
C GLU A 643 -24.18 -35.71 5.27
N LYS A 644 -25.52 -35.59 5.17
CA LYS A 644 -26.16 -34.55 4.34
C LYS A 644 -25.80 -33.14 4.81
N PHE A 645 -25.86 -32.87 6.11
CA PHE A 645 -25.45 -31.58 6.68
C PHE A 645 -23.96 -31.27 6.44
N ARG A 646 -23.09 -32.27 6.59
CA ARG A 646 -21.65 -32.13 6.37
C ARG A 646 -21.36 -31.80 4.91
N SER A 647 -21.92 -32.57 3.98
CA SER A 647 -21.75 -32.32 2.53
C SER A 647 -22.29 -30.96 2.10
N PHE A 648 -23.43 -30.53 2.66
CA PHE A 648 -23.98 -29.20 2.43
C PHE A 648 -23.11 -28.08 3.02
N SER A 649 -22.59 -28.24 4.24
CA SER A 649 -21.71 -27.22 4.85
C SER A 649 -20.39 -27.07 4.08
N LEU A 650 -19.80 -28.19 3.64
CA LEU A 650 -18.59 -28.19 2.82
C LEU A 650 -18.81 -27.54 1.45
N SER A 651 -19.99 -27.71 0.82
CA SER A 651 -20.30 -27.07 -0.47
C SER A 651 -20.45 -25.56 -0.36
N LEU A 652 -20.77 -25.04 0.83
CA LEU A 652 -20.82 -23.61 1.14
C LEU A 652 -19.46 -23.01 1.50
N GLY A 653 -18.40 -23.82 1.57
CA GLY A 653 -17.03 -23.37 1.84
C GLY A 653 -16.61 -23.40 3.30
N PHE A 654 -17.43 -23.94 4.21
CA PHE A 654 -17.02 -24.13 5.61
C PHE A 654 -15.93 -25.20 5.71
N SER A 655 -14.90 -24.94 6.51
CA SER A 655 -13.87 -25.93 6.81
C SER A 655 -14.42 -27.12 7.63
N GLU A 656 -13.81 -28.31 7.50
CA GLU A 656 -14.13 -29.50 8.33
C GLU A 656 -14.00 -29.23 9.83
N GLU A 657 -13.12 -28.30 10.22
CA GLU A 657 -12.92 -27.92 11.62
C GLU A 657 -14.04 -27.04 12.17
N ALA A 658 -14.75 -26.32 11.30
CA ALA A 658 -15.88 -25.48 11.65
C ALA A 658 -17.19 -26.26 11.85
N ILE A 659 -17.26 -27.52 11.41
CA ILE A 659 -18.43 -28.39 11.54
C ILE A 659 -18.41 -29.08 12.92
N ILE A 660 -19.50 -28.91 13.66
CA ILE A 660 -19.67 -29.41 15.03
C ILE A 660 -20.94 -30.27 15.10
N THR A 661 -20.76 -31.51 15.52
CA THR A 661 -21.84 -32.49 15.76
C THR A 661 -21.79 -32.93 17.23
N PRO A 662 -22.51 -32.24 18.13
CA PRO A 662 -22.54 -32.61 19.54
C PRO A 662 -23.17 -33.99 19.76
N ASN A 663 -22.59 -34.78 20.67
CA ASN A 663 -23.11 -36.10 21.05
C ASN A 663 -23.92 -36.08 22.36
N ASP A 664 -23.67 -35.09 23.21
CA ASP A 664 -24.32 -34.95 24.51
C ASP A 664 -25.57 -34.08 24.43
N ILE A 665 -26.66 -34.56 25.01
CA ILE A 665 -27.91 -33.80 25.14
C ILE A 665 -27.79 -32.86 26.34
N ASP A 666 -28.24 -31.62 26.17
CA ASP A 666 -28.32 -30.67 27.26
C ASP A 666 -29.34 -31.17 28.31
N PRO A 667 -28.96 -31.36 29.59
CA PRO A 667 -29.85 -31.91 30.62
C PRO A 667 -30.96 -30.94 31.06
N CYS A 668 -31.02 -29.73 30.48
CA CYS A 668 -32.07 -28.78 30.79
C CYS A 668 -33.46 -29.30 30.36
N PRO A 669 -34.40 -29.48 31.31
CA PRO A 669 -35.73 -29.96 30.98
C PRO A 669 -36.49 -28.91 30.17
N THR A 670 -37.30 -29.37 29.22
CA THR A 670 -38.46 -28.58 28.80
C THR A 670 -39.31 -28.35 30.01
N LEU A 671 -39.47 -27.10 30.40
CA LEU A 671 -40.50 -26.69 31.34
C LEU A 671 -41.87 -26.88 30.68
N ASP A 672 -42.36 -28.12 30.65
CA ASP A 672 -43.79 -28.40 30.71
C ASP A 672 -44.14 -28.64 32.18
N SER A 673 -44.42 -27.54 32.89
CA SER A 673 -45.34 -27.48 34.04
C SER A 673 -45.29 -26.09 34.69
N ARG A 674 -45.91 -25.11 34.03
CA ARG A 674 -46.98 -24.30 34.61
C ARG A 674 -47.60 -23.39 33.56
#